data_AF-A0A914DIU5-F1
#
_entry.id   AF-A0A914DIU5-F1
#
_cell.length_a   1.000
_cell.length_b   1.000
_cell.length_c   1.000
_cell.angle_alpha   90.00
_cell.angle_beta   90.00
_cell.angle_gamma   90.00
#
_symmetry.space_group_name_H-M   'P 1'
#
loop_
_entity.id
_entity.type
_entity.pdbx_description
1 polymer ?
#
loop_
_entity_poly.entity_id
_entity_poly.type
_entity_poly.pdbx_seq_one_letter_code
_entity_poly.pdbx_strand_id
1 'polypeptide(L)'
;MSEHIKNVTIVGSGLMGCQIALVTAAIGYKVTMIDRSEELLERAKKMIHERADQYYRDFINNHENREYPNGPALLKMKEELAKHGKFDRFLENIHYTSSMTQGMSKADLAIEAVFERLELKQDVFEQMEASASKNCVLATNTSSLLPSDIAKKVKRKENFGCLHFYNPIERKRFLEVGRIKETSIETLNKLTEYSDMLGKSYVVATDCHGVLCNRMMLPLRSEALYLYEQGIATPEDIDKAIKLGYQVHYGPFEYMDTIGLETVQDILTAWYNHYRHECFIRPPSKTLAKLVSEGKFGKKTGEGFYKWENGEIKKDDKPTSDKNAEKHIKNVTIVGAGTIGSQIAMLTSAAGYIVTLVDRSQEILENTKKNIHEKAEKFYHDFVENHEHGEFPNSPALLNMKEASKHGNFEKFLQNIHYNSNIAEGLSKADLAIEAVYERLELKQEIFAQMEAVAPKNCVLATNTSSLLPSDIAKKLKRKENFGGLHYFNPIERKRLLEVGKIKETSEETLNKLFEYATAVGKTYVLANDCHGFIANRMMIPVRSEAIDVVERGIATPADIDKALTVGYELGCGPFEYMDIIGLDTVQDILTGWYNHYKDEVFIRPPSKILSKLVLEKKLGKKTGEGFFKWENGNPIKK
;
A
#
# COMPACT_ATOMS: atom_id res chain seq x y z
N MET A 1 35.49 6.08 21.58
CA MET A 1 34.59 4.92 21.70
C MET A 1 33.34 5.42 22.36
N SER A 2 32.19 5.41 21.67
CA SER A 2 30.91 5.81 22.29
C SER A 2 30.61 4.87 23.46
N GLU A 3 30.16 5.41 24.60
CA GLU A 3 29.62 4.58 25.67
C GLU A 3 28.38 3.86 25.13
N HIS A 4 28.45 2.53 25.03
CA HIS A 4 27.33 1.70 24.61
C HIS A 4 26.17 1.79 25.62
N ILE A 5 24.93 1.79 25.11
CA ILE A 5 23.71 1.73 25.93
C ILE A 5 23.74 0.45 26.78
N LYS A 6 23.48 0.56 28.09
CA LYS A 6 23.35 -0.59 29.01
C LYS A 6 22.05 -0.55 29.79
N ASN A 7 21.62 0.64 30.19
CA ASN A 7 20.43 0.88 30.98
C ASN A 7 19.43 1.70 30.16
N VAL A 8 18.23 1.14 29.96
CA VAL A 8 17.14 1.79 29.23
C VAL A 8 16.03 2.14 30.22
N THR A 9 15.63 3.40 30.23
CA THR A 9 14.51 3.87 31.05
C THR A 9 13.27 4.06 30.18
N ILE A 10 12.12 3.56 30.62
CA ILE A 10 10.84 3.72 29.93
C ILE A 10 9.93 4.57 30.80
N VAL A 11 9.50 5.73 30.29
CA VAL A 11 8.64 6.66 31.02
C VAL A 11 7.21 6.54 30.51
N GLY A 12 6.31 6.04 31.36
CA GLY A 12 4.93 5.69 31.03
C GLY A 12 4.72 4.19 31.01
N SER A 13 3.78 3.69 31.82
CA SER A 13 3.51 2.27 32.02
C SER A 13 2.25 1.77 31.28
N GLY A 14 1.81 2.52 30.28
CA GLY A 14 0.71 2.14 29.39
C GLY A 14 1.06 0.98 28.44
N LEU A 15 0.16 0.68 27.51
CA LEU A 15 0.29 -0.45 26.58
C LEU A 15 1.63 -0.45 25.80
N MET A 16 2.01 0.70 25.23
CA MET A 16 3.26 0.83 24.48
C MET A 16 4.48 0.72 25.39
N GLY A 17 4.51 1.45 26.51
CA GLY A 17 5.62 1.42 27.46
C GLY A 17 5.91 0.01 27.99
N CYS A 18 4.87 -0.76 28.31
CA CYS A 18 5.01 -2.16 28.70
C CYS A 18 5.58 -3.05 27.60
N GLN A 19 5.14 -2.88 26.36
CA GLN A 19 5.69 -3.64 25.24
C GLN A 19 7.15 -3.27 24.96
N ILE A 20 7.50 -1.98 25.02
CA ILE A 20 8.88 -1.51 24.84
C ILE A 20 9.77 -2.11 25.94
N ALA A 21 9.33 -2.05 27.20
CA ALA A 21 10.06 -2.62 28.33
C ALA A 21 10.27 -4.13 28.17
N LEU A 22 9.22 -4.85 27.77
CA LEU A 22 9.27 -6.29 27.54
C LEU A 22 10.31 -6.67 26.47
N VAL A 23 10.25 -6.07 25.27
CA VAL A 23 11.19 -6.40 24.20
C VAL A 23 12.62 -5.95 24.49
N THR A 24 12.78 -4.86 25.25
CA THR A 24 14.09 -4.33 25.65
C THR A 24 14.75 -5.23 26.68
N ALA A 25 14.01 -5.66 27.70
CA ALA A 25 14.51 -6.55 28.74
C ALA A 25 14.90 -7.91 28.16
N ALA A 26 14.10 -8.42 27.21
CA ALA A 26 14.32 -9.72 26.59
C ALA A 26 15.59 -9.81 25.73
N ILE A 27 16.12 -8.70 25.23
CA ILE A 27 17.40 -8.67 24.53
C ILE A 27 18.60 -8.38 25.44
N GLY A 28 18.37 -8.34 26.76
CA GLY A 28 19.41 -8.30 27.79
C GLY A 28 19.70 -6.92 28.39
N TYR A 29 18.96 -5.87 28.02
CA TYR A 29 19.12 -4.56 28.63
C TYR A 29 18.53 -4.52 30.04
N LYS A 30 19.15 -3.72 30.92
CA LYS A 30 18.55 -3.38 32.22
C LYS A 30 17.49 -2.32 31.99
N VAL A 31 16.25 -2.61 32.35
CA VAL A 31 15.11 -1.72 32.13
C VAL A 31 14.68 -1.09 33.45
N THR A 32 14.43 0.21 33.44
CA THR A 32 13.73 0.88 34.53
C THR A 32 12.45 1.52 34.00
N MET A 33 11.30 1.13 34.54
CA MET A 33 10.00 1.70 34.18
C MET A 33 9.59 2.74 35.21
N ILE A 34 9.16 3.91 34.72
CA ILE A 34 8.71 5.04 35.52
C ILE A 34 7.24 5.31 35.23
N ASP A 35 6.44 5.47 36.28
CA ASP A 35 5.10 6.04 36.19
C ASP A 35 4.77 6.81 37.49
N ARG A 36 3.73 7.63 37.51
CA ARG A 36 3.41 8.56 38.61
C ARG A 36 2.85 7.88 39.87
N SER A 37 2.53 6.58 39.81
CA SER A 37 1.89 5.85 40.91
C SER A 37 2.34 4.38 40.93
N GLU A 38 2.62 3.87 42.13
CA GLU A 38 2.89 2.45 42.37
C GLU A 38 1.73 1.55 41.87
N GLU A 39 0.48 2.04 41.94
CA GLU A 39 -0.68 1.29 41.42
C GLU A 39 -0.60 1.07 39.90
N LEU A 40 -0.14 2.08 39.15
CA LEU A 40 0.03 1.98 37.70
C LEU A 40 1.21 1.08 37.34
N LEU A 41 2.26 1.06 38.16
CA LEU A 41 3.41 0.17 38.01
C LEU A 41 3.04 -1.28 38.30
N GLU A 42 2.24 -1.57 39.32
CA GLU A 42 1.75 -2.93 39.59
C GLU A 42 0.83 -3.45 38.46
N ARG A 43 -0.03 -2.59 37.91
CA ARG A 43 -0.83 -2.93 36.72
C ARG A 43 0.06 -3.24 35.51
N ALA A 44 1.09 -2.42 35.29
CA ALA A 44 2.05 -2.62 34.21
C ALA A 44 2.83 -3.92 34.36
N LYS A 45 3.30 -4.23 35.58
CA LYS A 45 3.95 -5.49 35.90
C LYS A 45 3.06 -6.67 35.54
N LYS A 46 1.80 -6.67 35.97
CA LYS A 46 0.82 -7.71 35.61
C LYS A 46 0.64 -7.81 34.10
N MET A 47 0.45 -6.68 33.41
CA MET A 47 0.28 -6.65 31.95
C MET A 47 1.49 -7.22 31.21
N ILE A 48 2.71 -6.88 31.63
CA ILE A 48 3.95 -7.42 31.03
C ILE A 48 4.02 -8.94 31.19
N HIS A 49 3.70 -9.47 32.39
CA HIS A 49 3.71 -10.91 32.64
C HIS A 49 2.64 -11.64 31.81
N GLU A 50 1.40 -11.16 31.82
CA GLU A 50 0.30 -11.76 31.03
C GLU A 50 0.63 -11.77 29.53
N ARG A 51 1.28 -10.71 29.04
CA ARG A 51 1.71 -10.64 27.65
C ARG A 51 2.83 -11.64 27.36
N ALA A 52 3.86 -11.69 28.20
CA ALA A 52 4.93 -12.69 28.10
C ALA A 52 4.37 -14.12 28.07
N ASP A 53 3.40 -14.43 28.93
CA ASP A 53 2.70 -15.72 28.97
C ASP A 53 1.87 -15.98 27.71
N GLN A 54 1.15 -14.97 27.21
CA GLN A 54 0.41 -15.10 25.97
C GLN A 54 1.34 -15.39 24.80
N TYR A 55 2.51 -14.75 24.74
CA TYR A 55 3.52 -15.06 23.73
C TYR A 55 4.07 -16.46 23.88
N TYR A 56 4.29 -16.94 25.09
CA TYR A 56 4.69 -18.33 25.32
C TYR A 56 3.68 -19.31 24.75
N ARG A 57 2.39 -19.09 25.03
CA ARG A 57 1.31 -19.94 24.52
C ARG A 57 1.21 -19.88 23.00
N ASP A 58 1.23 -18.68 22.43
CA ASP A 58 1.20 -18.49 20.98
C ASP A 58 2.39 -19.17 20.30
N PHE A 59 3.56 -19.17 20.94
CA PHE A 59 4.77 -19.84 20.44
C PHE A 59 4.63 -21.36 20.45
N ILE A 60 4.26 -21.97 21.58
CA ILE A 60 4.09 -23.43 21.67
C ILE A 60 3.03 -23.91 20.66
N ASN A 61 1.92 -23.18 20.55
CA ASN A 61 0.77 -23.60 19.76
C ASN A 61 0.96 -23.39 18.25
N ASN A 62 1.88 -22.51 17.82
CA ASN A 62 2.09 -22.16 16.41
C ASN A 62 3.46 -22.58 15.85
N HIS A 63 4.09 -23.62 16.40
CA HIS A 63 5.42 -24.10 15.96
C HIS A 63 5.52 -24.40 14.45
N GLU A 64 4.41 -24.64 13.74
CA GLU A 64 4.37 -24.99 12.32
C GLU A 64 4.04 -23.82 11.36
N ASN A 65 3.50 -22.69 11.85
CA ASN A 65 3.07 -21.60 10.96
C ASN A 65 4.22 -20.62 10.64
N ARG A 66 4.78 -20.78 9.44
CA ARG A 66 5.80 -19.90 8.82
C ARG A 66 5.27 -18.51 8.42
N GLU A 67 3.99 -18.22 8.62
CA GLU A 67 3.34 -17.00 8.12
C GLU A 67 3.73 -15.72 8.86
N TYR A 68 4.30 -15.80 10.07
CA TYR A 68 4.56 -14.60 10.86
C TYR A 68 6.04 -14.23 10.91
N PRO A 69 6.39 -12.98 10.51
CA PRO A 69 7.76 -12.54 10.50
C PRO A 69 8.32 -12.41 11.93
N ASN A 70 8.98 -13.45 12.45
CA ASN A 70 9.69 -13.39 13.74
C ASN A 70 10.68 -12.21 13.75
N GLY A 71 10.53 -11.26 14.68
CA GLY A 71 11.55 -10.23 14.92
C GLY A 71 12.77 -10.82 15.66
N PRO A 72 13.97 -10.25 15.59
CA PRO A 72 15.14 -10.80 16.28
C PRO A 72 15.07 -10.75 17.80
N ALA A 73 14.38 -9.76 18.38
CA ALA A 73 13.99 -9.81 19.80
C ALA A 73 13.15 -11.07 20.12
N LEU A 74 12.25 -11.46 19.20
CA LEU A 74 11.48 -12.69 19.33
C LEU A 74 12.38 -13.92 19.19
N LEU A 75 13.40 -13.91 18.32
CA LEU A 75 14.35 -15.02 18.21
C LEU A 75 15.18 -15.20 19.50
N LYS A 76 15.63 -14.10 20.11
CA LYS A 76 16.31 -14.14 21.42
C LYS A 76 15.38 -14.64 22.54
N MET A 77 14.13 -14.17 22.57
CA MET A 77 13.10 -14.71 23.48
C MET A 77 12.91 -16.22 23.27
N LYS A 78 12.91 -16.69 22.01
CA LYS A 78 12.82 -18.13 21.68
C LYS A 78 14.03 -18.92 22.16
N GLU A 79 15.24 -18.39 22.00
CA GLU A 79 16.47 -19.04 22.46
C GLU A 79 16.51 -19.16 23.99
N GLU A 80 16.16 -18.10 24.71
CA GLU A 80 16.07 -18.13 26.17
C GLU A 80 15.00 -19.10 26.65
N LEU A 81 13.85 -19.14 25.98
CA LEU A 81 12.78 -20.08 26.27
C LEU A 81 13.20 -21.53 26.05
N ALA A 82 13.89 -21.82 24.94
CA ALA A 82 14.38 -23.16 24.63
C ALA A 82 15.42 -23.65 25.65
N LYS A 83 16.21 -22.74 26.22
CA LYS A 83 17.24 -23.07 27.23
C LYS A 83 16.68 -23.23 28.64
N HIS A 84 15.64 -22.48 29.01
CA HIS A 84 15.25 -22.33 30.41
C HIS A 84 13.77 -22.62 30.70
N GLY A 85 12.93 -22.80 29.69
CA GLY A 85 11.53 -23.23 29.81
C GLY A 85 10.57 -22.20 30.43
N LYS A 86 11.01 -20.96 30.71
CA LYS A 86 10.19 -19.88 31.30
C LYS A 86 10.62 -18.49 30.79
N PHE A 87 9.64 -17.58 30.63
CA PHE A 87 9.89 -16.18 30.29
C PHE A 87 10.37 -15.33 31.50
N ASP A 88 10.27 -15.83 32.74
CA ASP A 88 10.46 -15.03 33.95
C ASP A 88 11.84 -14.35 34.08
N ARG A 89 12.90 -14.94 33.51
CA ARG A 89 14.28 -14.51 33.77
C ARG A 89 14.59 -13.11 33.24
N PHE A 90 14.09 -12.73 32.07
CA PHE A 90 14.34 -11.38 31.57
C PHE A 90 13.42 -10.35 32.27
N LEU A 91 12.31 -10.77 32.88
CA LEU A 91 11.44 -9.88 33.66
C LEU A 91 12.17 -9.36 34.92
N GLU A 92 13.13 -10.13 35.45
CA GLU A 92 14.04 -9.70 36.52
C GLU A 92 14.91 -8.49 36.11
N ASN A 93 15.10 -8.24 34.81
CA ASN A 93 15.81 -7.06 34.33
C ASN A 93 14.97 -5.78 34.41
N ILE A 94 13.67 -5.88 34.68
CA ILE A 94 12.75 -4.74 34.74
C ILE A 94 12.59 -4.28 36.19
N HIS A 95 13.09 -3.08 36.46
CA HIS A 95 12.92 -2.37 37.73
C HIS A 95 11.80 -1.35 37.58
N TYR A 96 11.05 -1.09 38.65
CA TYR A 96 9.91 -0.17 38.66
C TYR A 96 10.16 0.91 39.71
N THR A 97 9.85 2.16 39.40
CA THR A 97 9.95 3.26 40.35
C THR A 97 8.96 4.37 40.03
N SER A 98 8.37 4.96 41.05
CA SER A 98 7.55 6.16 40.92
C SER A 98 8.37 7.48 40.90
N SER A 99 9.70 7.38 41.04
CA SER A 99 10.60 8.54 41.12
C SER A 99 11.36 8.75 39.81
N MET A 100 11.10 9.90 39.16
CA MET A 100 11.84 10.33 37.96
C MET A 100 13.35 10.39 38.22
N THR A 101 13.76 10.99 39.35
CA THR A 101 15.16 11.14 39.73
C THR A 101 15.86 9.80 39.93
N GLN A 102 15.22 8.84 40.61
CA GLN A 102 15.80 7.50 40.79
C GLN A 102 15.91 6.77 39.45
N GLY A 103 14.85 6.76 38.66
CA GLY A 103 14.80 5.99 37.41
C GLY A 103 15.74 6.52 36.33
N MET A 104 15.92 7.85 36.25
CA MET A 104 16.78 8.47 35.23
C MET A 104 18.28 8.48 35.60
N SER A 105 18.63 8.27 36.87
CA SER A 105 19.99 8.45 37.39
C SER A 105 21.09 7.64 36.67
N LYS A 106 20.74 6.47 36.14
CA LYS A 106 21.63 5.55 35.41
C LYS A 106 21.26 5.37 33.94
N ALA A 107 20.29 6.14 33.44
CA ALA A 107 19.77 5.95 32.09
C ALA A 107 20.83 6.34 31.04
N ASP A 108 21.10 5.43 30.10
CA ASP A 108 21.90 5.71 28.90
C ASP A 108 20.97 6.12 27.74
N LEU A 109 19.79 5.51 27.69
CA LEU A 109 18.67 5.83 26.81
C LEU A 109 17.39 5.90 27.64
N ALA A 110 16.58 6.94 27.46
CA ALA A 110 15.25 7.04 28.03
C ALA A 110 14.20 7.21 26.93
N ILE A 111 13.17 6.37 26.94
CA ILE A 111 12.09 6.34 25.96
C ILE A 111 10.79 6.77 26.63
N GLU A 112 10.23 7.89 26.20
CA GLU A 112 8.96 8.43 26.65
C GLU A 112 7.80 7.78 25.86
N ALA A 113 6.84 7.22 26.59
CA ALA A 113 5.63 6.58 26.07
C ALA A 113 4.39 6.93 26.92
N VAL A 114 4.28 8.19 27.34
CA VAL A 114 3.11 8.77 28.01
C VAL A 114 2.04 9.21 26.99
N PHE A 115 0.90 9.69 27.50
CA PHE A 115 -0.22 10.13 26.67
C PHE A 115 0.18 11.18 25.62
N GLU A 116 -0.47 11.12 24.47
CA GLU A 116 -0.20 11.94 23.28
C GLU A 116 -0.69 13.39 23.43
N ARG A 117 -0.18 14.11 24.43
CA ARG A 117 -0.49 15.52 24.71
C ARG A 117 0.79 16.33 24.72
N LEU A 118 0.86 17.36 23.87
CA LEU A 118 2.09 18.14 23.67
C LEU A 118 2.64 18.73 24.97
N GLU A 119 1.81 19.44 25.73
CA GLU A 119 2.21 20.07 27.01
C GLU A 119 2.72 19.04 28.01
N LEU A 120 2.01 17.92 28.16
CA LEU A 120 2.43 16.83 29.05
C LEU A 120 3.79 16.27 28.65
N LYS A 121 4.00 16.01 27.35
CA LYS A 121 5.29 15.49 26.87
C LYS A 121 6.41 16.50 27.11
N GLN A 122 6.18 17.78 26.82
CA GLN A 122 7.16 18.83 27.10
C GLN A 122 7.56 18.87 28.59
N ASP A 123 6.58 18.77 29.50
CA ASP A 123 6.82 18.74 30.95
C ASP A 123 7.57 17.47 31.38
N VAL A 124 7.23 16.31 30.80
CA VAL A 124 7.92 15.04 31.06
C VAL A 124 9.37 15.11 30.59
N PHE A 125 9.63 15.65 29.39
CA PHE A 125 10.98 15.79 28.87
C PHE A 125 11.84 16.78 29.68
N GLU A 126 11.25 17.85 30.19
CA GLU A 126 11.94 18.77 31.12
C GLU A 126 12.36 18.05 32.41
N GLN A 127 11.48 17.23 32.98
CA GLN A 127 11.79 16.44 34.19
C GLN A 127 12.82 15.32 33.94
N MET A 128 12.68 14.61 32.81
CA MET A 128 13.65 13.61 32.36
C MET A 128 15.04 14.24 32.20
N GLU A 129 15.12 15.38 31.50
CA GLU A 129 16.39 16.06 31.26
C GLU A 129 17.06 16.52 32.57
N ALA A 130 16.28 17.05 33.51
CA ALA A 130 16.79 17.51 34.81
C ALA A 130 17.35 16.36 35.67
N SER A 131 16.85 15.14 35.47
CA SER A 131 17.22 13.95 36.25
C SER A 131 18.25 13.04 35.57
N ALA A 132 18.43 13.18 34.26
CA ALA A 132 19.29 12.32 33.46
C ALA A 132 20.75 12.77 33.46
N SER A 133 21.67 11.82 33.25
CA SER A 133 23.08 12.11 33.00
C SER A 133 23.25 12.99 31.75
N LYS A 134 24.39 13.70 31.66
CA LYS A 134 24.70 14.59 30.52
C LYS A 134 24.71 13.87 29.16
N ASN A 135 25.03 12.58 29.14
CA ASN A 135 25.17 11.77 27.93
C ASN A 135 23.93 10.92 27.61
N CYS A 136 22.91 10.96 28.46
CA CYS A 136 21.67 10.21 28.27
C CYS A 136 20.94 10.68 27.01
N VAL A 137 20.57 9.74 26.15
CA VAL A 137 19.71 9.99 24.98
C VAL A 137 18.26 10.01 25.44
N LEU A 138 17.51 11.04 25.04
CA LEU A 138 16.09 11.18 25.34
C LEU A 138 15.28 10.98 24.05
N ALA A 139 14.46 9.93 23.99
CA ALA A 139 13.66 9.58 22.83
C ALA A 139 12.17 9.60 23.15
N THR A 140 11.34 10.08 22.23
CA THR A 140 9.88 9.95 22.32
C THR A 140 9.38 8.81 21.42
N ASN A 141 8.34 8.11 21.86
CA ASN A 141 7.56 7.15 21.06
C ASN A 141 6.29 7.81 20.48
N THR A 142 6.31 9.12 20.19
CA THR A 142 5.16 9.82 19.59
C THR A 142 4.79 9.25 18.22
N SER A 143 3.49 9.19 17.95
CA SER A 143 2.94 8.69 16.67
C SER A 143 2.26 9.79 15.86
N SER A 144 2.17 11.02 16.38
CA SER A 144 1.42 12.12 15.75
C SER A 144 2.06 13.50 15.91
N LEU A 145 2.72 13.78 17.03
CA LEU A 145 3.29 15.10 17.32
C LEU A 145 4.64 15.27 16.62
N LEU A 146 5.00 16.52 16.35
CA LEU A 146 6.31 16.86 15.80
C LEU A 146 7.39 16.67 16.87
N PRO A 147 8.47 15.91 16.60
CA PRO A 147 9.56 15.76 17.56
C PRO A 147 10.16 17.11 18.00
N SER A 148 10.30 18.10 17.10
CA SER A 148 10.81 19.42 17.47
C SER A 148 9.88 20.23 18.37
N ASP A 149 8.57 20.03 18.27
CA ASP A 149 7.61 20.65 19.20
C ASP A 149 7.72 20.07 20.60
N ILE A 150 7.92 18.76 20.73
CA ILE A 150 8.18 18.10 22.02
C ILE A 150 9.50 18.60 22.61
N ALA A 151 10.53 18.74 21.77
CA ALA A 151 11.86 19.19 22.18
C ALA A 151 11.94 20.67 22.57
N LYS A 152 10.85 21.45 22.50
CA LYS A 152 10.86 22.90 22.83
C LYS A 152 11.39 23.21 24.23
N LYS A 153 11.09 22.36 25.22
CA LYS A 153 11.57 22.51 26.60
C LYS A 153 12.88 21.75 26.90
N VAL A 154 13.38 20.96 25.96
CA VAL A 154 14.65 20.23 26.09
C VAL A 154 15.80 21.20 25.80
N LYS A 155 16.77 21.29 26.72
CA LYS A 155 17.94 22.17 26.57
C LYS A 155 19.02 21.51 25.70
N ARG A 156 19.30 20.23 25.92
CA ARG A 156 20.29 19.39 25.22
C ARG A 156 19.66 18.69 24.03
N LYS A 157 19.19 19.47 23.06
CA LYS A 157 18.50 18.98 21.87
C LYS A 157 19.36 18.04 21.02
N GLU A 158 20.68 18.16 21.12
CA GLU A 158 21.65 17.26 20.50
C GLU A 158 21.51 15.82 20.97
N ASN A 159 20.97 15.59 22.17
CA ASN A 159 20.71 14.27 22.76
C ASN A 159 19.25 13.81 22.61
N PHE A 160 18.42 14.59 21.92
CA PHE A 160 17.01 14.27 21.72
C PHE A 160 16.77 13.57 20.38
N GLY A 161 15.85 12.62 20.35
CA GLY A 161 15.38 11.99 19.12
C GLY A 161 13.99 11.37 19.27
N CYS A 162 13.61 10.53 18.31
CA CYS A 162 12.34 9.80 18.31
C CYS A 162 12.59 8.32 17.99
N LEU A 163 11.94 7.43 18.71
CA LEU A 163 11.92 5.99 18.48
C LEU A 163 10.46 5.54 18.46
N HIS A 164 9.87 5.51 17.27
CA HIS A 164 8.48 5.15 17.09
C HIS A 164 8.32 3.65 16.81
N PHE A 165 7.62 2.98 17.71
CA PHE A 165 7.34 1.54 17.63
C PHE A 165 5.92 1.26 17.13
N TYR A 166 5.78 0.16 16.40
CA TYR A 166 4.48 -0.32 15.90
C TYR A 166 3.90 -1.40 16.82
N ASN A 167 2.65 -1.21 17.24
CA ASN A 167 1.90 -2.23 17.97
C ASN A 167 1.42 -3.35 17.02
N PRO A 168 1.49 -4.63 17.39
CA PRO A 168 2.23 -5.22 18.53
C PRO A 168 3.76 -5.25 18.34
N ILE A 169 4.53 -4.69 19.29
CA ILE A 169 5.97 -4.41 19.12
C ILE A 169 6.78 -5.68 18.91
N GLU A 170 6.56 -6.71 19.72
CA GLU A 170 7.27 -7.98 19.65
C GLU A 170 7.05 -8.74 18.33
N ARG A 171 5.93 -8.47 17.63
CA ARG A 171 5.62 -9.08 16.34
C ARG A 171 6.10 -8.24 15.16
N LYS A 172 6.09 -6.91 15.29
CA LYS A 172 6.47 -6.00 14.21
C LYS A 172 7.99 -5.97 14.00
N ARG A 173 8.44 -6.18 12.76
CA ARG A 173 9.85 -6.14 12.37
C ARG A 173 10.40 -4.74 12.10
N PHE A 174 9.57 -3.71 12.29
CA PHE A 174 9.86 -2.36 11.86
C PHE A 174 9.71 -1.35 13.00
N LEU A 175 10.55 -0.32 13.00
CA LEU A 175 10.40 0.89 13.81
C LEU A 175 10.91 2.11 13.03
N GLU A 176 10.65 3.31 13.52
CA GLU A 176 11.19 4.53 12.92
C GLU A 176 12.09 5.29 13.88
N VAL A 177 13.26 5.70 13.39
CA VAL A 177 14.19 6.56 14.11
C VAL A 177 14.00 7.97 13.59
N GLY A 178 13.49 8.86 14.43
CA GLY A 178 13.35 10.27 14.10
C GLY A 178 14.48 11.11 14.69
N ARG A 179 14.86 12.16 13.97
CA ARG A 179 15.79 13.19 14.45
C ARG A 179 15.21 14.58 14.25
N ILE A 180 15.57 15.52 15.10
CA ILE A 180 15.39 16.95 14.82
C ILE A 180 16.67 17.52 14.19
N LYS A 181 16.63 18.77 13.72
CA LYS A 181 17.79 19.41 13.09
C LYS A 181 19.02 19.43 14.00
N GLU A 182 18.80 19.57 15.30
CA GLU A 182 19.83 19.66 16.33
C GLU A 182 20.37 18.29 16.79
N THR A 183 19.66 17.19 16.55
CA THR A 183 20.07 15.84 16.99
C THR A 183 21.46 15.52 16.47
N SER A 184 22.37 15.16 17.37
CA SER A 184 23.74 14.82 17.00
C SER A 184 23.81 13.51 16.24
N ILE A 185 24.88 13.34 15.43
CA ILE A 185 25.15 12.07 14.78
C ILE A 185 25.42 10.95 15.80
N GLU A 186 26.01 11.27 16.96
CA GLU A 186 26.24 10.30 18.04
C GLU A 186 24.92 9.78 18.60
N THR A 187 23.95 10.67 18.84
CA THR A 187 22.61 10.30 19.29
C THR A 187 21.90 9.47 18.25
N LEU A 188 21.96 9.87 16.98
CA LEU A 188 21.36 9.07 15.91
C LEU A 188 21.97 7.66 15.87
N ASN A 189 23.30 7.54 15.95
CA ASN A 189 23.99 6.25 15.97
C ASN A 189 23.57 5.40 17.17
N LYS A 190 23.43 5.99 18.37
CA LYS A 190 22.94 5.27 19.56
C LYS A 190 21.51 4.73 19.37
N LEU A 191 20.62 5.51 18.77
CA LEU A 191 19.24 5.10 18.48
C LEU A 191 19.20 3.98 17.43
N THR A 192 20.01 4.07 16.37
CA THR A 192 20.09 3.04 15.33
C THR A 192 20.75 1.76 15.84
N GLU A 193 21.83 1.86 16.62
CA GLU A 193 22.47 0.72 17.29
C GLU A 193 21.49 -0.01 18.22
N TYR A 194 20.70 0.73 19.01
CA TYR A 194 19.65 0.14 19.84
C TYR A 194 18.58 -0.58 18.99
N SER A 195 18.21 -0.02 17.85
CA SER A 195 17.26 -0.60 16.90
C SER A 195 17.80 -1.89 16.26
N ASP A 196 19.09 -1.90 15.90
CA ASP A 196 19.81 -3.08 15.42
C ASP A 196 19.90 -4.18 16.49
N MET A 197 20.07 -3.81 17.77
CA MET A 197 20.10 -4.75 18.89
C MET A 197 18.75 -5.42 19.17
N LEU A 198 17.64 -4.71 18.91
CA LEU A 198 16.28 -5.28 18.83
C LEU A 198 16.08 -6.13 17.56
N GLY A 199 16.97 -5.95 16.59
CA GLY A 199 16.96 -6.49 15.23
C GLY A 199 15.74 -6.05 14.42
N LYS A 200 15.21 -4.87 14.74
CA LYS A 200 14.15 -4.27 13.95
C LYS A 200 14.78 -3.56 12.76
N SER A 201 14.19 -3.74 11.59
CA SER A 201 14.45 -2.83 10.47
C SER A 201 13.97 -1.44 10.86
N TYR A 202 14.71 -0.42 10.46
CA TYR A 202 14.32 0.97 10.67
C TYR A 202 14.63 1.85 9.47
N VAL A 203 14.02 3.02 9.49
CA VAL A 203 14.27 4.16 8.60
C VAL A 203 14.57 5.38 9.44
N VAL A 204 15.27 6.35 8.85
CA VAL A 204 15.54 7.63 9.50
C VAL A 204 14.68 8.73 8.89
N ALA A 205 13.94 9.44 9.74
CA ALA A 205 13.13 10.59 9.34
C ALA A 205 13.58 11.85 10.08
N THR A 206 13.68 12.97 9.37
CA THR A 206 14.01 14.27 9.93
C THR A 206 12.71 15.03 10.22
N ASP A 207 12.46 15.29 11.49
CA ASP A 207 11.40 16.12 12.06
C ASP A 207 10.06 16.02 11.33
N CYS A 208 9.40 14.87 11.49
CA CYS A 208 8.22 14.50 10.74
C CYS A 208 7.02 14.27 11.66
N HIS A 209 5.92 14.97 11.39
CA HIS A 209 4.62 14.67 11.99
C HIS A 209 4.25 13.21 11.77
N GLY A 210 3.82 12.56 12.84
CA GLY A 210 3.50 11.13 12.88
C GLY A 210 4.49 10.21 12.20
N VAL A 211 5.77 10.59 12.21
CA VAL A 211 6.86 9.89 11.53
C VAL A 211 6.53 9.57 10.06
N LEU A 212 7.29 8.70 9.41
CA LEU A 212 7.24 8.53 7.96
C LEU A 212 6.03 7.70 7.52
N CYS A 213 5.79 6.52 8.09
CA CYS A 213 4.73 5.64 7.56
C CYS A 213 3.33 6.20 7.80
N ASN A 214 3.01 6.71 9.00
CA ASN A 214 1.65 7.24 9.21
C ASN A 214 1.40 8.41 8.25
N ARG A 215 2.38 9.30 8.08
CA ARG A 215 2.32 10.39 7.11
C ARG A 215 2.03 9.89 5.68
N MET A 216 2.74 8.85 5.23
CA MET A 216 2.53 8.27 3.88
C MET A 216 1.16 7.63 3.69
N MET A 217 0.52 7.17 4.77
CA MET A 217 -0.77 6.48 4.69
C MET A 217 -1.99 7.40 4.86
N LEU A 218 -1.81 8.63 5.35
CA LEU A 218 -2.90 9.61 5.44
C LEU A 218 -3.54 9.94 4.08
N PRO A 219 -2.77 10.19 3.00
CA PRO A 219 -3.35 10.47 1.71
C PRO A 219 -4.20 9.29 1.22
N LEU A 220 -3.73 8.05 1.41
CA LEU A 220 -4.48 6.84 1.04
C LEU A 220 -5.82 6.76 1.77
N ARG A 221 -5.84 6.89 3.11
CA ARG A 221 -7.08 6.79 3.90
C ARG A 221 -8.06 7.91 3.55
N SER A 222 -7.55 9.14 3.44
CA SER A 222 -8.39 10.30 3.13
C SER A 222 -8.97 10.23 1.71
N GLU A 223 -8.22 9.73 0.72
CA GLU A 223 -8.71 9.50 -0.63
C GLU A 223 -9.74 8.35 -0.67
N ALA A 224 -9.54 7.26 0.09
CA ALA A 224 -10.50 6.15 0.17
C ALA A 224 -11.89 6.65 0.58
N LEU A 225 -11.93 7.42 1.67
CA LEU A 225 -13.16 8.01 2.20
C LEU A 225 -13.82 8.92 1.19
N TYR A 226 -13.03 9.73 0.48
CA TYR A 226 -13.55 10.61 -0.56
C TYR A 226 -14.15 9.85 -1.74
N LEU A 227 -13.46 8.83 -2.26
CA LEU A 227 -14.00 8.00 -3.34
C LEU A 227 -15.32 7.35 -2.94
N TYR A 228 -15.41 6.85 -1.71
CA TYR A 228 -16.65 6.28 -1.20
C TYR A 228 -17.77 7.34 -1.08
N GLU A 229 -17.47 8.53 -0.53
CA GLU A 229 -18.44 9.63 -0.38
C GLU A 229 -18.93 10.20 -1.71
N GLN A 230 -18.06 10.24 -2.72
CA GLN A 230 -18.44 10.62 -4.09
C GLN A 230 -19.18 9.49 -4.83
N GLY A 231 -19.36 8.34 -4.18
CA GLY A 231 -19.99 7.17 -4.77
C GLY A 231 -19.17 6.57 -5.91
N ILE A 232 -17.85 6.79 -5.97
CA ILE A 232 -17.00 6.23 -7.02
C ILE A 232 -16.93 4.71 -6.92
N ALA A 233 -16.79 4.17 -5.72
CA ALA A 233 -16.70 2.74 -5.49
C ALA A 233 -17.15 2.38 -4.06
N THR A 234 -17.52 1.11 -3.86
CA THR A 234 -17.86 0.59 -2.54
C THR A 234 -16.59 0.37 -1.70
N PRO A 235 -16.69 0.31 -0.35
CA PRO A 235 -15.55 -0.06 0.49
C PRO A 235 -14.91 -1.39 0.06
N GLU A 236 -15.73 -2.39 -0.29
CA GLU A 236 -15.27 -3.70 -0.79
C GLU A 236 -14.46 -3.59 -2.08
N ASP A 237 -14.93 -2.82 -3.06
CA ASP A 237 -14.22 -2.60 -4.33
C ASP A 237 -12.92 -1.83 -4.13
N ILE A 238 -12.93 -0.80 -3.26
CA ILE A 238 -11.73 -0.02 -2.93
C ILE A 238 -10.68 -0.91 -2.25
N ASP A 239 -11.10 -1.70 -1.27
CA ASP A 239 -10.20 -2.61 -0.57
C ASP A 239 -9.63 -3.67 -1.51
N LYS A 240 -10.46 -4.30 -2.35
CA LYS A 240 -9.99 -5.26 -3.36
C LYS A 240 -9.02 -4.63 -4.36
N ALA A 241 -9.31 -3.42 -4.84
CA ALA A 241 -8.45 -2.71 -5.79
C ALA A 241 -7.06 -2.46 -5.21
N ILE A 242 -6.98 -2.00 -3.95
CA ILE A 242 -5.70 -1.75 -3.29
C ILE A 242 -4.95 -3.04 -2.97
N LYS A 243 -5.63 -4.04 -2.39
CA LYS A 243 -5.03 -5.35 -2.08
C LYS A 243 -4.46 -6.02 -3.32
N LEU A 244 -5.21 -6.09 -4.40
CA LEU A 244 -4.79 -6.82 -5.60
C LEU A 244 -3.87 -6.00 -6.50
N GLY A 245 -4.07 -4.68 -6.59
CA GLY A 245 -3.26 -3.77 -7.39
C GLY A 245 -1.86 -3.58 -6.81
N TYR A 246 -1.75 -3.42 -5.49
CA TYR A 246 -0.50 -3.12 -4.78
C TYR A 246 0.02 -4.26 -3.90
N GLN A 247 -0.66 -5.42 -3.93
CA GLN A 247 -0.24 -6.64 -3.25
C GLN A 247 -0.06 -6.46 -1.73
N VAL A 248 -0.99 -5.72 -1.11
CA VAL A 248 -1.02 -5.52 0.35
C VAL A 248 -2.01 -6.47 1.01
N HIS A 249 -1.79 -6.78 2.29
CA HIS A 249 -2.66 -7.63 3.09
C HIS A 249 -4.04 -7.00 3.34
N TYR A 250 -4.06 -5.71 3.70
CA TYR A 250 -5.27 -5.00 4.13
C TYR A 250 -5.64 -3.90 3.14
N GLY A 251 -6.94 -3.78 2.86
CA GLY A 251 -7.47 -2.62 2.16
C GLY A 251 -7.63 -1.44 3.12
N PRO A 252 -7.74 -0.18 2.62
CA PRO A 252 -7.85 0.99 3.47
C PRO A 252 -9.04 0.94 4.45
N PHE A 253 -10.21 0.45 4.05
CA PHE A 253 -11.39 0.39 4.93
C PHE A 253 -11.27 -0.68 6.00
N GLU A 254 -10.85 -1.89 5.62
CA GLU A 254 -10.57 -2.97 6.57
C GLU A 254 -9.51 -2.55 7.59
N TYR A 255 -8.48 -1.84 7.13
CA TYR A 255 -7.43 -1.33 7.99
C TYR A 255 -7.96 -0.26 8.96
N MET A 256 -8.81 0.68 8.49
CA MET A 256 -9.45 1.68 9.35
C MET A 256 -10.38 1.03 10.40
N ASP A 257 -11.18 0.05 10.01
CA ASP A 257 -12.04 -0.72 10.93
C ASP A 257 -11.22 -1.50 11.97
N THR A 258 -10.03 -1.96 11.60
CA THR A 258 -9.11 -2.67 12.52
C THR A 258 -8.48 -1.71 13.53
N ILE A 259 -8.15 -0.47 13.13
CA ILE A 259 -7.62 0.56 14.04
C ILE A 259 -8.68 1.00 15.04
N GLY A 260 -9.90 1.25 14.57
CA GLY A 260 -10.92 1.96 15.31
C GLY A 260 -11.27 3.27 14.62
N LEU A 261 -12.53 3.40 14.16
CA LEU A 261 -12.93 4.54 13.33
C LEU A 261 -12.86 5.89 14.08
N GLU A 262 -13.05 5.90 15.40
CA GLU A 262 -12.88 7.12 16.20
C GLU A 262 -11.42 7.60 16.22
N THR A 263 -10.48 6.66 16.37
CA THR A 263 -9.05 6.96 16.35
C THR A 263 -8.64 7.49 14.97
N VAL A 264 -9.16 6.88 13.90
CA VAL A 264 -8.93 7.34 12.53
C VAL A 264 -9.49 8.75 12.33
N GLN A 265 -10.71 9.03 12.81
CA GLN A 265 -11.32 10.35 12.72
C GLN A 265 -10.49 11.41 13.43
N ASP A 266 -10.03 11.13 14.65
CA ASP A 266 -9.22 12.05 15.44
C ASP A 266 -7.91 12.38 14.73
N ILE A 267 -7.21 11.36 14.20
CA ILE A 267 -5.97 11.55 13.44
C ILE A 267 -6.21 12.41 12.21
N LEU A 268 -7.18 12.05 11.36
CA LEU A 268 -7.44 12.78 10.11
C LEU A 268 -7.87 14.23 10.39
N THR A 269 -8.70 14.44 11.41
CA THR A 269 -9.17 15.78 11.80
C THR A 269 -8.04 16.63 12.35
N ALA A 270 -7.23 16.09 13.25
CA ALA A 270 -6.08 16.79 13.80
C ALA A 270 -5.10 17.20 12.68
N TRP A 271 -4.78 16.27 11.78
CA TRP A 271 -3.86 16.56 10.68
C TRP A 271 -4.41 17.55 9.68
N TYR A 272 -5.70 17.48 9.33
CA TYR A 272 -6.31 18.47 8.45
C TYR A 272 -6.31 19.88 9.07
N ASN A 273 -6.62 19.98 10.37
CA ASN A 273 -6.68 21.28 11.04
C ASN A 273 -5.31 21.96 11.15
N HIS A 274 -4.26 21.18 11.42
CA HIS A 274 -2.92 21.71 11.71
C HIS A 274 -1.98 21.68 10.50
N TYR A 275 -2.12 20.71 9.58
CA TYR A 275 -1.09 20.39 8.58
C TYR A 275 -1.60 20.27 7.13
N ARG A 276 -2.85 20.65 6.82
CA ARG A 276 -3.40 20.56 5.44
C ARG A 276 -2.59 21.30 4.36
N HIS A 277 -1.80 22.30 4.74
CA HIS A 277 -0.93 23.02 3.81
C HIS A 277 0.43 22.33 3.62
N GLU A 278 0.74 21.33 4.45
CA GLU A 278 2.00 20.63 4.48
C GLU A 278 1.87 19.17 4.05
N CYS A 279 0.70 18.55 4.12
CA CYS A 279 0.48 17.18 3.64
C CYS A 279 -0.71 17.08 2.68
N PHE A 280 -0.71 16.03 1.88
CA PHE A 280 -1.86 15.61 1.09
C PHE A 280 -2.88 14.98 2.06
N ILE A 281 -3.81 15.80 2.57
CA ILE A 281 -4.98 15.32 3.32
C ILE A 281 -6.29 16.03 2.91
N ARG A 282 -7.37 15.24 2.73
CA ARG A 282 -8.70 15.78 2.43
C ARG A 282 -9.43 16.31 3.67
N PRO A 283 -10.45 17.16 3.51
CA PRO A 283 -11.33 17.55 4.62
C PRO A 283 -11.91 16.32 5.34
N PRO A 284 -12.20 16.43 6.66
CA PRO A 284 -12.75 15.32 7.43
C PRO A 284 -14.01 14.73 6.79
N SER A 285 -14.05 13.39 6.72
CA SER A 285 -15.15 12.64 6.11
C SER A 285 -16.43 12.73 6.94
N LYS A 286 -17.53 13.08 6.29
CA LYS A 286 -18.88 13.11 6.88
C LYS A 286 -19.36 11.71 7.19
N THR A 287 -19.07 10.74 6.33
CA THR A 287 -19.47 9.35 6.54
C THR A 287 -18.73 8.72 7.71
N LEU A 288 -17.44 8.98 7.84
CA LEU A 288 -16.66 8.57 9.01
C LEU A 288 -17.24 9.16 10.30
N ALA A 289 -17.51 10.47 10.31
CA ALA A 289 -18.12 11.15 11.46
C ALA A 289 -19.48 10.56 11.85
N LYS A 290 -20.29 10.20 10.85
CA LYS A 290 -21.58 9.52 11.07
C LYS A 290 -21.39 8.16 11.77
N LEU A 291 -20.54 7.29 11.24
CA LEU A 291 -20.28 5.96 11.82
C LEU A 291 -19.79 6.06 13.27
N VAL A 292 -18.88 6.99 13.55
CA VAL A 292 -18.38 7.25 14.91
C VAL A 292 -19.49 7.75 15.83
N SER A 293 -20.36 8.66 15.36
CA SER A 293 -21.50 9.14 16.15
C SER A 293 -22.54 8.04 16.46
N GLU A 294 -22.62 7.01 15.61
CA GLU A 294 -23.48 5.84 15.79
C GLU A 294 -22.82 4.75 16.68
N GLY A 295 -21.60 4.97 17.17
CA GLY A 295 -20.85 3.99 17.97
C GLY A 295 -20.31 2.81 17.15
N LYS A 296 -20.27 2.93 15.83
CA LYS A 296 -19.76 1.92 14.89
C LYS A 296 -18.27 2.14 14.68
N PHE A 297 -17.46 1.60 15.58
CA PHE A 297 -16.03 1.81 15.60
C PHE A 297 -15.21 0.78 14.82
N GLY A 298 -15.84 -0.12 14.08
CA GLY A 298 -15.18 -1.18 13.33
C GLY A 298 -15.08 -2.48 14.13
N LYS A 299 -13.95 -3.18 13.99
CA LYS A 299 -13.76 -4.55 14.47
C LYS A 299 -14.03 -4.71 15.97
N LYS A 300 -13.67 -3.71 16.79
CA LYS A 300 -13.85 -3.76 18.26
C LYS A 300 -15.31 -3.66 18.71
N THR A 301 -16.19 -3.10 17.89
CA THR A 301 -17.63 -2.99 18.17
C THR A 301 -18.47 -3.95 17.33
N GLY A 302 -17.84 -4.78 16.49
CA GLY A 302 -18.53 -5.70 15.57
C GLY A 302 -19.06 -5.04 14.29
N GLU A 303 -18.97 -3.71 14.17
CA GLU A 303 -19.51 -2.97 13.03
C GLU A 303 -18.78 -1.63 12.82
N GLY A 304 -18.45 -1.33 11.57
CA GLY A 304 -17.87 -0.08 11.06
C GLY A 304 -18.25 0.10 9.58
N PHE A 305 -17.25 0.18 8.69
CA PHE A 305 -17.49 0.04 7.25
C PHE A 305 -17.88 -1.39 6.86
N TYR A 306 -17.43 -2.38 7.65
CA TYR A 306 -17.82 -3.77 7.54
C TYR A 306 -18.58 -4.24 8.78
N LYS A 307 -19.31 -5.35 8.63
CA LYS A 307 -19.77 -6.15 9.75
C LYS A 307 -18.70 -7.19 10.09
N TRP A 308 -18.42 -7.35 11.38
CA TRP A 308 -17.37 -8.23 11.89
C TRP A 308 -17.96 -9.36 12.73
N GLU A 309 -17.56 -10.59 12.44
CA GLU A 309 -17.98 -11.79 13.15
C GLU A 309 -16.75 -12.67 13.40
N ASN A 310 -16.51 -13.06 14.66
CA ASN A 310 -15.32 -13.84 15.07
C ASN A 310 -13.97 -13.24 14.62
N GLY A 311 -13.88 -11.91 14.49
CA GLY A 311 -12.66 -11.21 14.09
C GLY A 311 -12.41 -11.17 12.58
N GLU A 312 -13.33 -11.66 11.76
CA GLU A 312 -13.29 -11.60 10.30
C GLU A 312 -14.43 -10.74 9.76
N ILE A 313 -14.25 -10.21 8.54
CA ILE A 313 -15.33 -9.51 7.82
C ILE A 313 -16.40 -10.54 7.45
N LYS A 314 -17.63 -10.29 7.90
CA LYS A 314 -18.78 -11.08 7.50
C LYS A 314 -19.02 -10.88 6.01
N LYS A 315 -18.87 -11.95 5.22
CA LYS A 315 -19.18 -11.94 3.80
C LYS A 315 -20.70 -11.96 3.64
N ASP A 316 -21.23 -11.07 2.82
CA ASP A 316 -22.61 -11.17 2.37
C ASP A 316 -22.75 -12.39 1.44
N ASP A 317 -23.87 -13.10 1.54
CA ASP A 317 -24.28 -14.16 0.60
C ASP A 317 -24.63 -13.53 -0.75
N LYS A 318 -23.62 -13.02 -1.47
CA LYS A 318 -23.80 -12.66 -2.87
C LYS A 318 -24.01 -13.96 -3.64
N PRO A 319 -25.07 -14.10 -4.45
CA PRO A 319 -25.28 -15.29 -5.25
C PRO A 319 -24.04 -15.50 -6.12
N THR A 320 -23.35 -16.63 -5.92
CA THR A 320 -22.28 -17.04 -6.81
C THR A 320 -22.87 -17.17 -8.21
N SER A 321 -22.33 -16.42 -9.16
CA SER A 321 -22.73 -16.49 -10.57
C SER A 321 -22.77 -17.96 -11.01
N ASP A 322 -23.90 -18.37 -11.58
CA ASP A 322 -24.09 -19.74 -12.05
C ASP A 322 -23.01 -20.09 -13.07
N LYS A 323 -22.17 -21.08 -12.75
CA LYS A 323 -21.03 -21.48 -13.60
C LYS A 323 -21.48 -22.07 -14.94
N ASN A 324 -22.78 -22.30 -15.11
CA ASN A 324 -23.40 -22.88 -16.30
C ASN A 324 -24.25 -21.88 -17.12
N ALA A 325 -24.21 -20.58 -16.83
CA ALA A 325 -24.88 -19.58 -17.67
C ALA A 325 -24.30 -19.58 -19.10
N GLU A 326 -25.16 -19.52 -20.13
CA GLU A 326 -24.71 -19.39 -21.51
C GLU A 326 -23.84 -18.15 -21.68
N LYS A 327 -22.69 -18.29 -22.36
CA LYS A 327 -21.79 -17.17 -22.62
C LYS A 327 -22.46 -16.14 -23.54
N HIS A 328 -22.68 -14.92 -23.04
CA HIS A 328 -23.22 -13.82 -23.84
C HIS A 328 -22.20 -13.28 -24.86
N ILE A 329 -20.91 -13.48 -24.57
CA ILE A 329 -19.79 -13.08 -25.43
C ILE A 329 -19.15 -14.33 -26.02
N LYS A 330 -18.94 -14.36 -27.35
CA LYS A 330 -18.22 -15.43 -28.04
C LYS A 330 -17.02 -14.88 -28.83
N ASN A 331 -17.22 -13.73 -29.48
CA ASN A 331 -16.21 -13.07 -30.30
C ASN A 331 -15.74 -11.77 -29.63
N VAL A 332 -14.44 -11.69 -29.35
CA VAL A 332 -13.80 -10.53 -28.75
C VAL A 332 -12.86 -9.88 -29.76
N THR A 333 -13.06 -8.61 -30.06
CA THR A 333 -12.14 -7.82 -30.90
C THR A 333 -11.27 -6.94 -30.02
N ILE A 334 -9.99 -6.85 -30.33
CA ILE A 334 -9.05 -5.98 -29.62
C ILE A 334 -8.46 -5.01 -30.64
N VAL A 335 -8.64 -3.71 -30.43
CA VAL A 335 -8.18 -2.66 -31.32
C VAL A 335 -6.91 -2.05 -30.74
N GLY A 336 -5.77 -2.30 -31.39
CA GLY A 336 -4.42 -1.95 -30.96
C GLY A 336 -3.59 -3.20 -30.66
N ALA A 337 -2.59 -3.49 -31.51
CA ALA A 337 -1.71 -4.66 -31.37
C ALA A 337 -0.42 -4.38 -30.59
N GLY A 338 -0.40 -3.31 -29.79
CA GLY A 338 0.72 -2.97 -28.92
C GLY A 338 0.88 -3.93 -27.73
N THR A 339 1.77 -3.58 -26.81
CA THR A 339 2.16 -4.41 -25.66
C THR A 339 0.98 -4.88 -24.79
N ILE A 340 -0.03 -4.03 -24.60
CA ILE A 340 -1.21 -4.33 -23.79
C ILE A 340 -2.21 -5.16 -24.60
N GLY A 341 -2.59 -4.70 -25.80
CA GLY A 341 -3.56 -5.41 -26.63
C GLY A 341 -3.13 -6.83 -26.97
N SER A 342 -1.82 -7.07 -27.20
CA SER A 342 -1.30 -8.42 -27.41
C SER A 342 -1.48 -9.34 -26.21
N GLN A 343 -1.32 -8.81 -24.99
CA GLN A 343 -1.50 -9.57 -23.74
C GLN A 343 -2.99 -9.85 -23.46
N ILE A 344 -3.87 -8.87 -23.72
CA ILE A 344 -5.33 -9.06 -23.66
C ILE A 344 -5.75 -10.15 -24.64
N ALA A 345 -5.20 -10.14 -25.87
CA ALA A 345 -5.52 -11.12 -26.91
C ALA A 345 -5.14 -12.53 -26.47
N MET A 346 -3.92 -12.70 -25.97
CA MET A 346 -3.41 -13.97 -25.47
C MET A 346 -4.29 -14.52 -24.32
N LEU A 347 -4.57 -13.70 -23.29
CA LEU A 347 -5.37 -14.12 -22.15
C LEU A 347 -6.82 -14.46 -22.56
N THR A 348 -7.40 -13.66 -23.46
CA THR A 348 -8.78 -13.85 -23.91
C THR A 348 -8.93 -15.13 -24.72
N SER A 349 -7.99 -15.41 -25.63
CA SER A 349 -7.97 -16.63 -26.41
C SER A 349 -7.77 -17.87 -25.51
N ALA A 350 -6.90 -17.77 -24.48
CA ALA A 350 -6.72 -18.81 -23.47
C ALA A 350 -7.98 -19.13 -22.65
N ALA A 351 -8.88 -18.15 -22.48
CA ALA A 351 -10.19 -18.33 -21.86
C ALA A 351 -11.23 -18.97 -22.81
N GLY A 352 -10.83 -19.32 -24.04
CA GLY A 352 -11.63 -20.03 -25.03
C GLY A 352 -12.53 -19.13 -25.88
N TYR A 353 -12.24 -17.83 -25.96
CA TYR A 353 -12.94 -16.91 -26.86
C TYR A 353 -12.28 -16.87 -28.25
N ILE A 354 -13.08 -16.57 -29.27
CA ILE A 354 -12.57 -16.24 -30.60
C ILE A 354 -12.11 -14.80 -30.56
N VAL A 355 -10.84 -14.55 -30.86
CA VAL A 355 -10.22 -13.23 -30.76
C VAL A 355 -9.89 -12.71 -32.14
N THR A 356 -10.23 -11.44 -32.40
CA THR A 356 -9.69 -10.72 -33.56
C THR A 356 -8.85 -9.55 -33.08
N LEU A 357 -7.55 -9.57 -33.37
CA LEU A 357 -6.63 -8.49 -33.08
C LEU A 357 -6.53 -7.56 -34.31
N VAL A 358 -6.83 -6.28 -34.09
CA VAL A 358 -6.90 -5.27 -35.14
C VAL A 358 -5.82 -4.22 -34.94
N ASP A 359 -5.06 -3.93 -35.99
CA ASP A 359 -4.12 -2.80 -36.05
C ASP A 359 -3.97 -2.31 -37.48
N ARG A 360 -3.67 -1.03 -37.68
CA ARG A 360 -3.62 -0.40 -39.01
C ARG A 360 -2.50 -0.93 -39.92
N SER A 361 -1.54 -1.68 -39.37
CA SER A 361 -0.37 -2.18 -40.10
C SER A 361 -0.29 -3.70 -40.04
N GLN A 362 -0.26 -4.34 -41.21
CA GLN A 362 -0.02 -5.77 -41.32
C GLN A 362 1.34 -6.17 -40.73
N GLU A 363 2.36 -5.33 -40.90
CA GLU A 363 3.68 -5.57 -40.32
C GLU A 363 3.64 -5.58 -38.79
N ILE A 364 2.89 -4.67 -38.16
CA ILE A 364 2.69 -4.66 -36.70
C ILE A 364 2.01 -5.96 -36.27
N LEU A 365 0.98 -6.41 -37.00
CA LEU A 365 0.26 -7.64 -36.68
C LEU A 365 1.15 -8.88 -36.76
N GLU A 366 1.99 -9.03 -37.79
CA GLU A 366 2.93 -10.16 -37.90
C GLU A 366 3.98 -10.15 -36.78
N ASN A 367 4.53 -8.98 -36.47
CA ASN A 367 5.45 -8.83 -35.35
C ASN A 367 4.78 -9.17 -34.01
N THR A 368 3.55 -8.72 -33.81
CA THR A 368 2.77 -9.01 -32.60
C THR A 368 2.41 -10.49 -32.50
N LYS A 369 2.09 -11.16 -33.60
CA LYS A 369 1.87 -12.61 -33.64
C LYS A 369 3.09 -13.38 -33.15
N LYS A 370 4.29 -13.00 -33.62
CA LYS A 370 5.56 -13.58 -33.14
C LYS A 370 5.76 -13.31 -31.64
N ASN A 371 5.55 -12.07 -31.19
CA ASN A 371 5.69 -11.71 -29.78
C ASN A 371 4.71 -12.44 -28.86
N ILE A 372 3.47 -12.67 -29.29
CA ILE A 372 2.48 -13.45 -28.54
C ILE A 372 2.96 -14.89 -28.40
N HIS A 373 3.49 -15.49 -29.47
CA HIS A 373 4.04 -16.84 -29.45
C HIS A 373 5.20 -16.98 -28.46
N GLU A 374 6.21 -16.11 -28.57
CA GLU A 374 7.37 -16.10 -27.68
C GLU A 374 6.97 -15.87 -26.22
N LYS A 375 6.00 -14.97 -25.96
CA LYS A 375 5.48 -14.74 -24.61
C LYS A 375 4.72 -15.94 -24.06
N ALA A 376 3.92 -16.61 -24.87
CA ALA A 376 3.20 -17.81 -24.45
C ALA A 376 4.18 -18.94 -24.07
N GLU A 377 5.24 -19.13 -24.85
CA GLU A 377 6.32 -20.07 -24.55
C GLU A 377 7.06 -19.69 -23.27
N LYS A 378 7.46 -18.42 -23.12
CA LYS A 378 8.13 -17.95 -21.90
C LYS A 378 7.24 -18.10 -20.67
N PHE A 379 5.95 -17.77 -20.79
CA PHE A 379 4.99 -17.92 -19.72
C PHE A 379 4.90 -19.38 -19.24
N TYR A 380 4.93 -20.35 -20.15
CA TYR A 380 4.99 -21.77 -19.78
C TYR A 380 6.21 -22.10 -18.93
N HIS A 381 7.40 -21.69 -19.36
CA HIS A 381 8.64 -21.93 -18.61
C HIS A 381 8.59 -21.27 -17.23
N ASP A 382 8.26 -19.97 -17.17
CA ASP A 382 8.16 -19.22 -15.92
C ASP A 382 7.13 -19.85 -14.97
N PHE A 383 5.99 -20.32 -15.50
CA PHE A 383 4.90 -20.88 -14.70
C PHE A 383 5.20 -22.28 -14.17
N VAL A 384 5.89 -23.14 -14.94
CA VAL A 384 6.30 -24.47 -14.49
C VAL A 384 7.41 -24.37 -13.43
N GLU A 385 8.35 -23.45 -13.60
CA GLU A 385 9.48 -23.28 -12.68
C GLU A 385 9.08 -22.55 -11.38
N ASN A 386 8.19 -21.54 -11.45
CA ASN A 386 7.90 -20.66 -10.31
C ASN A 386 6.53 -20.90 -9.65
N HIS A 387 5.82 -21.97 -10.00
CA HIS A 387 4.48 -22.24 -9.46
C HIS A 387 4.45 -22.49 -7.94
N GLU A 388 5.57 -22.91 -7.36
CA GLU A 388 5.70 -23.15 -5.92
C GLU A 388 5.64 -21.85 -5.09
N HIS A 389 5.74 -20.67 -5.72
CA HIS A 389 5.81 -19.37 -5.05
C HIS A 389 4.52 -18.53 -5.10
N GLY A 390 3.43 -19.04 -5.69
CA GLY A 390 2.12 -18.36 -5.64
C GLY A 390 1.98 -17.09 -6.48
N GLU A 391 2.88 -16.84 -7.44
CA GLU A 391 2.88 -15.62 -8.26
C GLU A 391 1.75 -15.54 -9.31
N PHE A 392 1.09 -16.67 -9.63
CA PHE A 392 0.07 -16.73 -10.67
C PHE A 392 -1.35 -16.87 -10.09
N PRO A 393 -2.35 -16.17 -10.65
CA PRO A 393 -3.75 -16.38 -10.29
C PRO A 393 -4.20 -17.82 -10.55
N ASN A 394 -4.92 -18.43 -9.60
CA ASN A 394 -5.68 -19.66 -9.85
C ASN A 394 -6.94 -19.33 -10.64
N SER A 395 -6.83 -19.28 -11.98
CA SER A 395 -7.97 -19.01 -12.86
C SER A 395 -8.17 -20.07 -13.94
N PRO A 396 -9.41 -20.29 -14.42
CA PRO A 396 -9.68 -21.25 -15.49
C PRO A 396 -8.87 -20.98 -16.77
N ALA A 397 -8.68 -19.71 -17.15
CA ALA A 397 -7.86 -19.35 -18.30
C ALA A 397 -6.39 -19.75 -18.10
N LEU A 398 -5.81 -19.48 -16.93
CA LEU A 398 -4.42 -19.83 -16.61
C LEU A 398 -4.24 -21.33 -16.37
N LEU A 399 -5.26 -22.02 -15.85
CA LEU A 399 -5.31 -23.48 -15.74
C LEU A 399 -5.42 -24.13 -17.13
N ASN A 400 -6.21 -23.58 -18.04
CA ASN A 400 -6.26 -24.03 -19.44
C ASN A 400 -4.92 -23.81 -20.14
N MET A 401 -4.27 -22.66 -19.93
CA MET A 401 -2.90 -22.43 -20.41
C MET A 401 -1.95 -23.46 -19.83
N LYS A 402 -2.05 -23.78 -18.53
CA LYS A 402 -1.25 -24.80 -17.85
C LYS A 402 -1.47 -26.20 -18.45
N GLU A 403 -2.71 -26.65 -18.57
CA GLU A 403 -3.04 -27.96 -19.12
C GLU A 403 -2.65 -28.08 -20.59
N ALA A 404 -2.94 -27.06 -21.41
CA ALA A 404 -2.50 -27.01 -22.80
C ALA A 404 -0.98 -27.09 -22.90
N SER A 405 -0.25 -26.38 -22.02
CA SER A 405 1.20 -26.38 -22.06
C SER A 405 1.84 -27.68 -21.54
N LYS A 406 1.21 -28.40 -20.59
CA LYS A 406 1.65 -29.75 -20.16
C LYS A 406 1.69 -30.76 -21.31
N HIS A 407 0.90 -30.54 -22.36
CA HIS A 407 0.81 -31.40 -23.53
C HIS A 407 1.45 -30.80 -24.79
N GLY A 408 2.24 -29.71 -24.67
CA GLY A 408 2.83 -29.01 -25.82
C GLY A 408 1.79 -28.40 -26.77
N ASN A 409 0.59 -28.11 -26.28
CA ASN A 409 -0.60 -27.80 -27.08
C ASN A 409 -1.05 -26.33 -26.93
N PHE A 410 -0.13 -25.42 -26.57
CA PHE A 410 -0.44 -23.99 -26.43
C PHE A 410 -0.84 -23.34 -27.76
N GLU A 411 -0.42 -23.92 -28.89
CA GLU A 411 -0.91 -23.52 -30.22
C GLU A 411 -2.43 -23.56 -30.33
N LYS A 412 -3.11 -24.47 -29.62
CA LYS A 412 -4.56 -24.64 -29.70
C LYS A 412 -5.34 -23.39 -29.32
N PHE A 413 -4.88 -22.61 -28.35
CA PHE A 413 -5.54 -21.33 -28.04
C PHE A 413 -5.09 -20.23 -29.01
N LEU A 414 -3.81 -20.20 -29.41
CA LEU A 414 -3.32 -19.22 -30.39
C LEU A 414 -4.05 -19.29 -31.74
N GLN A 415 -4.54 -20.48 -32.13
CA GLN A 415 -5.40 -20.66 -33.31
C GLN A 415 -6.71 -19.86 -33.26
N ASN A 416 -7.18 -19.50 -32.06
CA ASN A 416 -8.36 -18.65 -31.88
C ASN A 416 -8.06 -17.16 -32.08
N ILE A 417 -6.81 -16.77 -32.31
CA ILE A 417 -6.42 -15.37 -32.55
C ILE A 417 -6.31 -15.15 -34.07
N HIS A 418 -7.25 -14.38 -34.58
CA HIS A 418 -7.25 -13.87 -35.94
C HIS A 418 -6.65 -12.45 -35.97
N TYR A 419 -5.99 -12.10 -37.07
CA TYR A 419 -5.32 -10.81 -37.24
C TYR A 419 -5.95 -10.11 -38.43
N ASN A 420 -6.38 -8.86 -38.28
CA ASN A 420 -7.00 -8.11 -39.35
C ASN A 420 -6.54 -6.65 -39.34
N SER A 421 -6.10 -6.13 -40.50
CA SER A 421 -5.69 -4.73 -40.62
C SER A 421 -6.82 -3.74 -40.89
N ASN A 422 -8.03 -4.26 -41.16
CA ASN A 422 -9.24 -3.51 -41.40
C ASN A 422 -10.18 -3.59 -40.18
N ILE A 423 -10.45 -2.43 -39.57
CA ILE A 423 -11.30 -2.31 -38.39
C ILE A 423 -12.75 -2.74 -38.63
N ALA A 424 -13.30 -2.48 -39.82
CA ALA A 424 -14.68 -2.82 -40.17
C ALA A 424 -14.87 -4.33 -40.27
N GLU A 425 -13.92 -5.01 -40.92
CA GLU A 425 -13.93 -6.47 -41.00
C GLU A 425 -13.73 -7.11 -39.63
N GLY A 426 -12.76 -6.61 -38.85
CA GLY A 426 -12.43 -7.14 -37.54
C GLY A 426 -13.58 -7.04 -36.54
N LEU A 427 -14.40 -5.99 -36.60
CA LEU A 427 -15.52 -5.77 -35.69
C LEU A 427 -16.85 -6.37 -36.14
N SER A 428 -16.96 -6.84 -37.39
CA SER A 428 -18.22 -7.25 -38.02
C SER A 428 -19.04 -8.30 -37.24
N LYS A 429 -18.36 -9.14 -36.44
CA LYS A 429 -18.97 -10.19 -35.60
C LYS A 429 -18.69 -10.01 -34.11
N ALA A 430 -18.18 -8.86 -33.69
CA ALA A 430 -17.75 -8.64 -32.31
C ALA A 430 -18.95 -8.58 -31.34
N ASP A 431 -18.87 -9.35 -30.25
CA ASP A 431 -19.77 -9.23 -29.11
C ASP A 431 -19.21 -8.25 -28.07
N LEU A 432 -17.88 -8.20 -27.96
CA LEU A 432 -17.11 -7.26 -27.15
C LEU A 432 -15.94 -6.72 -27.97
N ALA A 433 -15.73 -5.41 -27.97
CA ALA A 433 -14.60 -4.74 -28.59
C ALA A 433 -13.81 -3.94 -27.56
N ILE A 434 -12.53 -4.26 -27.37
CA ILE A 434 -11.64 -3.64 -26.38
C ILE A 434 -10.64 -2.74 -27.10
N GLU A 435 -10.69 -1.45 -26.82
CA GLU A 435 -9.73 -0.46 -27.29
C GLU A 435 -8.49 -0.44 -26.37
N ALA A 436 -7.31 -0.65 -26.97
CA ALA A 436 -6.01 -0.69 -26.28
C ALA A 436 -4.93 0.07 -27.09
N VAL A 437 -5.23 1.30 -27.50
CA VAL A 437 -4.32 2.20 -28.20
C VAL A 437 -3.69 3.24 -27.28
N TYR A 438 -2.82 4.10 -27.82
CA TYR A 438 -2.15 5.17 -27.10
C TYR A 438 -3.11 6.08 -26.33
N GLU A 439 -2.66 6.54 -25.16
CA GLU A 439 -3.43 7.34 -24.20
C GLU A 439 -3.60 8.80 -24.65
N ARG A 440 -4.34 9.02 -25.75
CA ARG A 440 -4.68 10.34 -26.28
C ARG A 440 -6.18 10.45 -26.47
N LEU A 441 -6.81 11.44 -25.85
CA LEU A 441 -8.26 11.57 -25.82
C LEU A 441 -8.86 11.69 -27.23
N GLU A 442 -8.30 12.54 -28.08
CA GLU A 442 -8.81 12.76 -29.44
C GLU A 442 -8.71 11.48 -30.28
N LEU A 443 -7.58 10.78 -30.19
CA LEU A 443 -7.35 9.52 -30.89
C LEU A 443 -8.36 8.45 -30.44
N LYS A 444 -8.56 8.28 -29.13
CA LYS A 444 -9.53 7.31 -28.61
C LYS A 444 -10.94 7.66 -29.07
N GLN A 445 -11.35 8.93 -29.00
CA GLN A 445 -12.66 9.36 -29.51
C GLN A 445 -12.85 9.07 -31.01
N GLU A 446 -11.81 9.29 -31.83
CA GLU A 446 -11.83 8.96 -33.26
C GLU A 446 -12.00 7.46 -33.50
N ILE A 447 -11.25 6.63 -32.77
CA ILE A 447 -11.33 5.17 -32.86
C ILE A 447 -12.68 4.67 -32.39
N PHE A 448 -13.22 5.17 -31.27
CA PHE A 448 -14.54 4.78 -30.78
C PHE A 448 -15.65 5.17 -31.76
N ALA A 449 -15.54 6.31 -32.46
CA ALA A 449 -16.48 6.67 -33.52
C ALA A 449 -16.42 5.68 -34.70
N GLN A 450 -15.21 5.25 -35.10
CA GLN A 450 -15.05 4.22 -36.13
C GLN A 450 -15.61 2.87 -35.67
N MET A 451 -15.33 2.47 -34.43
CA MET A 451 -15.83 1.23 -33.84
C MET A 451 -17.36 1.24 -33.79
N GLU A 452 -17.99 2.32 -33.31
CA GLU A 452 -19.45 2.42 -33.23
C GLU A 452 -20.14 2.36 -34.60
N ALA A 453 -19.49 2.87 -35.64
CA ALA A 453 -20.05 2.86 -37.00
C ALA A 453 -20.15 1.46 -37.62
N VAL A 454 -19.25 0.55 -37.23
CA VAL A 454 -19.09 -0.77 -37.89
C VAL A 454 -19.43 -1.96 -36.98
N ALA A 455 -19.34 -1.79 -35.65
CA ALA A 455 -19.61 -2.86 -34.71
C ALA A 455 -21.13 -3.14 -34.60
N PRO A 456 -21.53 -4.41 -34.40
CA PRO A 456 -22.92 -4.80 -34.20
C PRO A 456 -23.66 -3.95 -33.16
N LYS A 457 -25.00 -3.87 -33.31
CA LYS A 457 -25.84 -3.03 -32.43
C LYS A 457 -25.70 -3.36 -30.94
N ASN A 458 -25.51 -4.63 -30.61
CA ASN A 458 -25.42 -5.13 -29.23
C ASN A 458 -23.97 -5.38 -28.78
N CYS A 459 -22.97 -4.99 -29.59
CA CYS A 459 -21.56 -5.09 -29.25
C CYS A 459 -21.23 -4.13 -28.10
N VAL A 460 -20.58 -4.64 -27.06
CA VAL A 460 -20.04 -3.83 -25.96
C VAL A 460 -18.74 -3.19 -26.42
N LEU A 461 -18.60 -1.88 -26.26
CA LEU A 461 -17.38 -1.13 -26.56
C LEU A 461 -16.67 -0.77 -25.25
N ALA A 462 -15.49 -1.32 -25.02
CA ALA A 462 -14.74 -1.14 -23.78
C ALA A 462 -13.41 -0.43 -24.03
N THR A 463 -13.05 0.52 -23.17
CA THR A 463 -11.71 1.15 -23.20
C THR A 463 -10.79 0.55 -22.15
N ASN A 464 -9.54 0.26 -22.52
CA ASN A 464 -8.43 0.04 -21.58
C ASN A 464 -7.65 1.36 -21.39
N THR A 465 -8.35 2.41 -20.98
CA THR A 465 -7.73 3.66 -20.51
C THR A 465 -7.14 3.44 -19.12
N SER A 466 -6.03 4.12 -18.80
CA SER A 466 -5.41 4.04 -17.47
C SER A 466 -5.51 5.35 -16.69
N SER A 467 -5.84 6.46 -17.37
CA SER A 467 -5.86 7.80 -16.78
C SER A 467 -6.99 8.69 -17.30
N LEU A 468 -7.42 8.55 -18.55
CA LEU A 468 -8.51 9.36 -19.11
C LEU A 468 -9.87 8.99 -18.50
N LEU A 469 -10.75 9.98 -18.37
CA LEU A 469 -12.12 9.79 -17.88
C LEU A 469 -12.94 9.00 -18.93
N PRO A 470 -13.54 7.86 -18.56
CA PRO A 470 -14.36 7.08 -19.48
C PRO A 470 -15.47 7.88 -20.18
N SER A 471 -16.14 8.81 -19.49
CA SER A 471 -17.18 9.64 -20.12
C SER A 471 -16.65 10.62 -21.17
N ASP A 472 -15.42 11.12 -21.02
CA ASP A 472 -14.79 11.97 -22.03
C ASP A 472 -14.48 11.17 -23.31
N ILE A 473 -14.07 9.91 -23.17
CA ILE A 473 -13.86 9.00 -24.31
C ILE A 473 -15.20 8.72 -25.01
N ALA A 474 -16.26 8.44 -24.24
CA ALA A 474 -17.58 8.13 -24.76
C ALA A 474 -18.38 9.35 -25.26
N LYS A 475 -17.84 10.58 -25.11
CA LYS A 475 -18.56 11.83 -25.34
C LYS A 475 -19.25 11.92 -26.69
N LYS A 476 -18.62 11.36 -27.74
CA LYS A 476 -19.12 11.39 -29.14
C LYS A 476 -19.93 10.15 -29.54
N LEU A 477 -20.03 9.14 -28.67
CA LEU A 477 -20.79 7.94 -28.93
C LEU A 477 -22.30 8.22 -28.87
N LYS A 478 -23.05 7.53 -29.74
CA LYS A 478 -24.52 7.55 -29.75
C LYS A 478 -25.10 6.49 -28.82
N ARG A 479 -24.46 5.32 -28.73
CA ARG A 479 -24.88 4.13 -27.98
C ARG A 479 -24.07 3.96 -26.70
N LYS A 480 -24.10 4.97 -25.83
CA LYS A 480 -23.32 5.00 -24.59
C LYS A 480 -23.71 3.91 -23.59
N GLU A 481 -24.93 3.40 -23.70
CA GLU A 481 -25.43 2.27 -22.92
C GLU A 481 -24.62 0.99 -23.11
N ASN A 482 -23.93 0.86 -24.27
CA ASN A 482 -23.05 -0.26 -24.60
C ASN A 482 -21.57 0.03 -24.31
N PHE A 483 -21.26 1.15 -23.66
CA PHE A 483 -19.88 1.56 -23.38
C PHE A 483 -19.49 1.28 -21.92
N GLY A 484 -18.24 0.86 -21.70
CA GLY A 484 -17.66 0.70 -20.37
C GLY A 484 -16.13 0.77 -20.36
N GLY A 485 -15.55 0.65 -19.17
CA GLY A 485 -14.10 0.52 -18.97
C GLY A 485 -13.70 -0.92 -18.64
N LEU A 486 -12.56 -1.36 -19.17
CA LEU A 486 -11.88 -2.60 -18.80
C LEU A 486 -10.39 -2.30 -18.62
N HIS A 487 -10.01 -1.83 -17.44
CA HIS A 487 -8.64 -1.43 -17.15
C HIS A 487 -7.82 -2.60 -16.56
N TYR A 488 -6.93 -3.13 -17.40
CA TYR A 488 -5.99 -4.18 -17.05
C TYR A 488 -4.70 -3.64 -16.45
N PHE A 489 -4.18 -4.36 -15.45
CA PHE A 489 -2.89 -4.08 -14.83
C PHE A 489 -1.77 -4.89 -15.49
N ASN A 490 -0.66 -4.25 -15.82
CA ASN A 490 0.50 -4.89 -16.45
C ASN A 490 1.47 -5.47 -15.38
N PRO A 491 2.06 -6.67 -15.58
CA PRO A 491 1.78 -7.66 -16.63
C PRO A 491 0.44 -8.35 -16.47
N ILE A 492 -0.33 -8.46 -17.55
CA ILE A 492 -1.74 -8.87 -17.50
C ILE A 492 -1.86 -10.30 -16.99
N GLU A 493 -1.04 -11.22 -17.45
CA GLU A 493 -1.08 -12.63 -17.05
C GLU A 493 -0.76 -12.85 -15.56
N ARG A 494 -0.02 -11.93 -14.93
CA ARG A 494 0.37 -12.02 -13.51
C ARG A 494 -0.58 -11.26 -12.59
N LYS A 495 -1.16 -10.15 -13.04
CA LYS A 495 -2.01 -9.30 -12.19
C LYS A 495 -3.44 -9.84 -12.09
N ARG A 496 -3.98 -9.93 -10.87
CA ARG A 496 -5.33 -10.48 -10.60
C ARG A 496 -6.46 -9.49 -10.82
N LEU A 497 -6.18 -8.21 -10.60
CA LEU A 497 -7.16 -7.13 -10.63
C LEU A 497 -7.56 -6.78 -12.07
N LEU A 498 -8.84 -6.49 -12.26
CA LEU A 498 -9.40 -5.84 -13.45
C LEU A 498 -10.41 -4.78 -12.97
N GLU A 499 -10.23 -3.53 -13.37
CA GLU A 499 -11.19 -2.48 -13.01
C GLU A 499 -12.24 -2.33 -14.12
N VAL A 500 -13.51 -2.58 -13.77
CA VAL A 500 -14.65 -2.38 -14.66
C VAL A 500 -15.19 -0.99 -14.40
N GLY A 501 -15.14 -0.12 -15.42
CA GLY A 501 -15.61 1.25 -15.33
C GLY A 501 -17.03 1.41 -15.89
N LYS A 502 -17.87 2.22 -15.23
CA LYS A 502 -19.15 2.64 -15.79
C LYS A 502 -19.32 4.15 -15.84
N ILE A 503 -19.90 4.61 -16.94
CA ILE A 503 -20.43 5.97 -17.05
C ILE A 503 -21.90 5.96 -16.63
N LYS A 504 -22.49 7.15 -16.48
CA LYS A 504 -23.89 7.30 -16.07
C LYS A 504 -24.85 6.55 -17.01
N GLU A 505 -24.54 6.52 -18.30
CA GLU A 505 -25.37 5.91 -19.33
C GLU A 505 -25.18 4.40 -19.49
N THR A 506 -24.10 3.80 -18.96
CA THR A 506 -23.81 2.36 -19.11
C THR A 506 -24.96 1.51 -18.57
N SER A 507 -25.48 0.58 -19.38
CA SER A 507 -26.59 -0.30 -18.96
C SER A 507 -26.14 -1.41 -18.01
N GLU A 508 -27.07 -1.94 -17.22
CA GLU A 508 -26.84 -3.12 -16.38
C GLU A 508 -26.49 -4.36 -17.22
N GLU A 509 -27.09 -4.51 -18.42
CA GLU A 509 -26.76 -5.59 -19.35
C GLU A 509 -25.29 -5.54 -19.78
N THR A 510 -24.79 -4.35 -20.12
CA THR A 510 -23.38 -4.13 -20.46
C THR A 510 -22.47 -4.48 -19.29
N LEU A 511 -22.80 -4.04 -18.07
CA LEU A 511 -22.03 -4.38 -16.88
C LEU A 511 -21.98 -5.89 -16.62
N ASN A 512 -23.11 -6.58 -16.72
CA ASN A 512 -23.18 -8.03 -16.53
C ASN A 512 -22.32 -8.78 -17.55
N LYS A 513 -22.33 -8.36 -18.82
CA LYS A 513 -21.44 -8.89 -19.86
C LYS A 513 -19.96 -8.68 -19.53
N LEU A 514 -19.59 -7.50 -19.03
CA LEU A 514 -18.21 -7.19 -18.62
C LEU A 514 -17.78 -8.01 -17.39
N PHE A 515 -18.66 -8.21 -16.40
CA PHE A 515 -18.37 -9.03 -15.23
C PHE A 515 -18.24 -10.52 -15.58
N GLU A 516 -19.11 -11.03 -16.45
CA GLU A 516 -19.03 -12.38 -17.00
C GLU A 516 -17.68 -12.59 -17.71
N TYR A 517 -17.33 -11.67 -18.62
CA TYR A 517 -16.06 -11.70 -19.33
C TYR A 517 -14.86 -11.65 -18.37
N ALA A 518 -14.84 -10.71 -17.42
CA ALA A 518 -13.78 -10.58 -16.42
C ALA A 518 -13.56 -11.88 -15.62
N THR A 519 -14.66 -12.51 -15.21
CA THR A 519 -14.62 -13.80 -14.50
C THR A 519 -14.07 -14.91 -15.39
N ALA A 520 -14.52 -14.99 -16.64
CA ALA A 520 -14.12 -16.01 -17.59
C ALA A 520 -12.63 -15.92 -17.98
N VAL A 521 -12.09 -14.70 -18.14
CA VAL A 521 -10.65 -14.49 -18.34
C VAL A 521 -9.83 -14.62 -17.05
N GLY A 522 -10.49 -14.91 -15.93
CA GLY A 522 -9.81 -15.25 -14.70
C GLY A 522 -9.33 -14.07 -13.87
N LYS A 523 -9.96 -12.91 -14.03
CA LYS A 523 -9.68 -11.71 -13.25
C LYS A 523 -10.67 -11.56 -12.11
N THR A 524 -10.19 -11.02 -11.00
CA THR A 524 -11.05 -10.50 -9.94
C THR A 524 -11.37 -9.06 -10.30
N TYR A 525 -12.64 -8.79 -10.60
CA TYR A 525 -13.07 -7.45 -10.96
C TYR A 525 -13.47 -6.62 -9.74
N VAL A 526 -13.38 -5.31 -9.91
CA VAL A 526 -13.98 -4.28 -9.04
C VAL A 526 -14.74 -3.30 -9.91
N LEU A 527 -15.80 -2.70 -9.38
CA LEU A 527 -16.60 -1.70 -10.10
C LEU A 527 -16.19 -0.28 -9.70
N ALA A 528 -15.89 0.55 -10.70
CA ALA A 528 -15.67 1.98 -10.54
C ALA A 528 -16.72 2.77 -11.33
N ASN A 529 -17.37 3.73 -10.70
CA ASN A 529 -18.05 4.81 -11.42
C ASN A 529 -17.02 5.72 -12.09
N ASP A 530 -17.50 6.51 -13.05
CA ASP A 530 -16.71 7.38 -13.89
C ASP A 530 -15.75 8.29 -13.09
N CYS A 531 -14.46 8.00 -13.20
CA CYS A 531 -13.40 8.78 -12.58
C CYS A 531 -12.07 8.60 -13.33
N HIS A 532 -11.19 9.59 -13.18
CA HIS A 532 -9.83 9.52 -13.70
C HIS A 532 -9.02 8.47 -12.93
N GLY A 533 -8.39 7.55 -13.66
CA GLY A 533 -7.52 6.53 -13.06
C GLY A 533 -8.24 5.47 -12.22
N PHE A 534 -9.56 5.30 -12.40
CA PHE A 534 -10.36 4.28 -11.71
C PHE A 534 -10.17 4.35 -10.19
N ILE A 535 -9.87 3.22 -9.53
CA ILE A 535 -9.72 3.16 -8.08
C ILE A 535 -8.24 3.10 -7.73
N ALA A 536 -7.51 2.09 -8.19
CA ALA A 536 -6.15 1.81 -7.73
C ALA A 536 -5.15 2.90 -8.15
N ASN A 537 -5.24 3.44 -9.37
CA ASN A 537 -4.34 4.54 -9.77
C ASN A 537 -4.73 5.82 -9.04
N ARG A 538 -6.03 6.15 -8.98
CA ARG A 538 -6.57 7.33 -8.26
C ARG A 538 -6.08 7.41 -6.82
N MET A 539 -6.13 6.30 -6.12
CA MET A 539 -5.72 6.18 -4.72
C MET A 539 -4.23 6.44 -4.47
N MET A 540 -3.37 6.10 -5.43
CA MET A 540 -1.91 6.23 -5.25
C MET A 540 -1.32 7.53 -5.77
N ILE A 541 -2.05 8.32 -6.57
CA ILE A 541 -1.61 9.65 -6.96
C ILE A 541 -1.19 10.50 -5.75
N PRO A 542 -2.03 10.66 -4.71
CA PRO A 542 -1.64 11.50 -3.58
C PRO A 542 -0.57 10.87 -2.69
N VAL A 543 -0.51 9.54 -2.59
CA VAL A 543 0.57 8.84 -1.86
C VAL A 543 1.93 9.09 -2.52
N ARG A 544 2.01 8.97 -3.84
CA ARG A 544 3.24 9.25 -4.60
C ARG A 544 3.62 10.73 -4.52
N SER A 545 2.64 11.62 -4.61
CA SER A 545 2.88 13.06 -4.51
C SER A 545 3.42 13.44 -3.12
N GLU A 546 2.85 12.87 -2.06
CA GLU A 546 3.33 13.06 -0.69
C GLU A 546 4.74 12.48 -0.51
N ALA A 547 5.04 11.31 -1.07
CA ALA A 547 6.37 10.73 -1.01
C ALA A 547 7.42 11.65 -1.65
N ILE A 548 7.15 12.19 -2.84
CA ILE A 548 8.06 13.12 -3.52
C ILE A 548 8.24 14.41 -2.72
N ASP A 549 7.16 14.98 -2.16
CA ASP A 549 7.20 16.18 -1.32
C ASP A 549 8.06 15.97 -0.06
N VAL A 550 7.98 14.79 0.57
CA VAL A 550 8.80 14.44 1.74
C VAL A 550 10.28 14.39 1.38
N VAL A 551 10.64 13.86 0.21
CA VAL A 551 12.03 13.89 -0.28
C VAL A 551 12.47 15.32 -0.59
N GLU A 552 11.64 16.11 -1.27
CA GLU A 552 11.96 17.49 -1.63
C GLU A 552 12.23 18.37 -0.40
N ARG A 553 11.54 18.09 0.72
CA ARG A 553 11.76 18.79 2.00
C ARG A 553 12.95 18.26 2.79
N GLY A 554 13.62 17.21 2.33
CA GLY A 554 14.74 16.60 3.03
C GLY A 554 14.33 15.85 4.31
N ILE A 555 13.06 15.43 4.41
CA ILE A 555 12.57 14.69 5.59
C ILE A 555 13.12 13.26 5.59
N ALA A 556 13.08 12.58 4.44
CA ALA A 556 13.57 11.21 4.28
C ALA A 556 14.13 10.98 2.87
N THR A 557 14.96 9.95 2.72
CA THR A 557 15.48 9.54 1.42
C THR A 557 14.44 8.70 0.64
N PRO A 558 14.54 8.61 -0.70
CA PRO A 558 13.72 7.66 -1.47
C PRO A 558 13.82 6.23 -0.96
N ALA A 559 15.02 5.79 -0.54
CA ALA A 559 15.26 4.44 -0.02
C ALA A 559 14.57 4.21 1.33
N ASP A 560 14.60 5.20 2.23
CA ASP A 560 13.90 5.16 3.51
C ASP A 560 12.38 5.09 3.30
N ILE A 561 11.81 5.89 2.39
CA ILE A 561 10.36 5.87 2.11
C ILE A 561 9.95 4.52 1.51
N ASP A 562 10.71 4.01 0.55
CA ASP A 562 10.48 2.68 -0.01
C ASP A 562 10.55 1.59 1.06
N LYS A 563 11.54 1.63 1.95
CA LYS A 563 11.67 0.66 3.07
C LYS A 563 10.54 0.81 4.08
N ALA A 564 10.14 2.03 4.41
CA ALA A 564 9.03 2.32 5.32
C ALA A 564 7.73 1.70 4.83
N LEU A 565 7.46 1.84 3.53
CA LEU A 565 6.24 1.35 2.92
C LEU A 565 6.26 -0.15 2.60
N THR A 566 7.41 -0.70 2.20
CA THR A 566 7.52 -2.14 1.92
C THR A 566 7.66 -2.99 3.18
N VAL A 567 8.36 -2.52 4.22
CA VAL A 567 8.56 -3.28 5.47
C VAL A 567 7.52 -2.91 6.53
N GLY A 568 7.18 -1.62 6.65
CA GLY A 568 6.21 -1.15 7.65
C GLY A 568 4.76 -1.39 7.24
N TYR A 569 4.44 -1.21 5.95
CA TYR A 569 3.09 -1.39 5.40
C TYR A 569 2.95 -2.61 4.48
N GLU A 570 4.02 -3.39 4.29
CA GLU A 570 4.00 -4.63 3.51
C GLU A 570 3.56 -4.41 2.04
N LEU A 571 3.89 -3.25 1.48
CA LEU A 571 3.69 -2.99 0.05
C LEU A 571 4.63 -3.88 -0.77
N GLY A 572 4.10 -4.48 -1.85
CA GLY A 572 4.90 -5.33 -2.74
C GLY A 572 6.04 -4.60 -3.48
N CYS A 573 5.94 -3.27 -3.61
CA CYS A 573 6.98 -2.42 -4.18
C CYS A 573 6.92 -1.01 -3.57
N GLY A 574 8.08 -0.40 -3.33
CA GLY A 574 8.17 0.97 -2.83
C GLY A 574 7.76 2.00 -3.90
N PRO A 575 7.19 3.16 -3.51
CA PRO A 575 6.69 4.13 -4.47
C PRO A 575 7.77 4.67 -5.41
N PHE A 576 9.01 4.88 -4.96
CA PHE A 576 10.07 5.42 -5.80
C PHE A 576 10.58 4.40 -6.80
N GLU A 577 10.76 3.15 -6.37
CA GLU A 577 11.11 2.06 -7.27
C GLU A 577 10.03 1.90 -8.35
N TYR A 578 8.76 1.93 -7.94
CA TYR A 578 7.64 1.82 -8.87
C TYR A 578 7.58 2.98 -9.86
N MET A 579 7.81 4.23 -9.41
CA MET A 579 7.87 5.40 -10.29
C MET A 579 9.02 5.33 -11.29
N ASP A 580 10.20 4.88 -10.85
CA ASP A 580 11.35 4.66 -11.74
C ASP A 580 11.10 3.54 -12.77
N ILE A 581 10.31 2.51 -12.42
CA ILE A 581 9.87 1.46 -13.35
C ILE A 581 8.90 2.02 -14.40
N ILE A 582 7.94 2.86 -13.99
CA ILE A 582 6.98 3.51 -14.89
C ILE A 582 7.68 4.46 -15.86
N GLY A 583 8.65 5.23 -15.35
CA GLY A 583 9.28 6.33 -16.07
C GLY A 583 8.85 7.68 -15.50
N LEU A 584 9.83 8.49 -15.07
CA LEU A 584 9.53 9.75 -14.36
C LEU A 584 8.87 10.81 -15.23
N ASP A 585 9.09 10.78 -16.55
CA ASP A 585 8.37 11.59 -17.52
C ASP A 585 6.87 11.25 -17.55
N THR A 586 6.54 9.97 -17.65
CA THR A 586 5.15 9.50 -17.57
C THR A 586 4.50 9.87 -16.24
N VAL A 587 5.23 9.74 -15.12
CA VAL A 587 4.75 10.14 -13.79
C VAL A 587 4.48 11.65 -13.76
N GLN A 588 5.38 12.48 -14.31
CA GLN A 588 5.17 13.92 -14.39
C GLN A 588 3.95 14.29 -15.25
N ASP A 589 3.75 13.63 -16.38
CA ASP A 589 2.59 13.86 -17.25
C ASP A 589 1.27 13.53 -16.52
N ILE A 590 1.23 12.39 -15.80
CA ILE A 590 0.07 11.98 -14.99
C ILE A 590 -0.22 13.03 -13.90
N LEU A 591 0.79 13.42 -13.11
CA LEU A 591 0.61 14.39 -12.04
C LEU A 591 0.22 15.79 -12.57
N THR A 592 0.72 16.18 -13.74
CA THR A 592 0.35 17.43 -14.41
C THR A 592 -1.10 17.40 -14.88
N GLY A 593 -1.52 16.31 -15.54
CA GLY A 593 -2.91 16.12 -15.97
C GLY A 593 -3.86 16.14 -14.77
N TRP A 594 -3.48 15.47 -13.69
CA TRP A 594 -4.21 15.48 -12.44
C TRP A 594 -4.36 16.87 -11.83
N TYR A 595 -3.24 17.58 -11.71
CA TYR A 595 -3.22 18.95 -11.20
C TYR A 595 -4.13 19.83 -12.04
N ASN A 596 -4.02 19.80 -13.37
CA ASN A 596 -4.84 20.64 -14.25
C ASN A 596 -6.34 20.38 -14.12
N HIS A 597 -6.74 19.13 -13.88
CA HIS A 597 -8.15 18.75 -13.73
C HIS A 597 -8.70 19.10 -12.35
N TYR A 598 -7.91 18.90 -11.29
CA TYR A 598 -8.38 19.04 -9.91
C TYR A 598 -7.74 20.23 -9.15
N LYS A 599 -7.15 21.21 -9.85
CA LYS A 599 -6.42 22.35 -9.23
C LYS A 599 -7.23 23.18 -8.24
N ASP A 600 -8.56 23.14 -8.34
CA ASP A 600 -9.45 23.88 -7.44
C ASP A 600 -9.65 23.14 -6.11
N GLU A 601 -9.25 21.87 -6.01
CA GLU A 601 -9.21 21.13 -4.75
C GLU A 601 -7.92 21.48 -3.97
N VAL A 602 -8.07 21.96 -2.72
CA VAL A 602 -6.97 22.38 -1.82
C VAL A 602 -5.90 21.30 -1.64
N PHE A 603 -6.28 20.03 -1.76
CA PHE A 603 -5.42 18.87 -1.60
C PHE A 603 -4.45 18.65 -2.79
N ILE A 604 -4.76 19.20 -3.96
CA ILE A 604 -4.08 18.89 -5.20
C ILE A 604 -2.93 19.87 -5.42
N ARG A 605 -1.73 19.35 -5.68
CA ARG A 605 -0.51 20.15 -5.85
C ARG A 605 0.09 19.94 -7.23
N PRO A 606 0.79 20.95 -7.77
CA PRO A 606 1.55 20.78 -8.99
C PRO A 606 2.69 19.75 -8.77
N PRO A 607 3.23 19.16 -9.84
CA PRO A 607 4.40 18.30 -9.74
C PRO A 607 5.56 19.00 -9.00
N SER A 608 6.20 18.25 -8.09
CA SER A 608 7.32 18.73 -7.29
C SER A 608 8.53 19.12 -8.16
N LYS A 609 9.39 20.03 -7.68
CA LYS A 609 10.53 20.53 -8.44
C LYS A 609 11.60 19.45 -8.58
N ILE A 610 11.75 18.55 -7.60
CA ILE A 610 12.71 17.45 -7.71
C ILE A 610 12.35 16.49 -8.86
N LEU A 611 11.06 16.17 -9.03
CA LEU A 611 10.59 15.35 -10.15
C LEU A 611 10.85 16.07 -11.48
N SER A 612 10.45 17.34 -11.57
CA SER A 612 10.64 18.16 -12.77
C SER A 612 12.11 18.26 -13.15
N LYS A 613 13.01 18.39 -12.18
CA LYS A 613 14.46 18.42 -12.39
C LYS A 613 14.98 17.10 -12.96
N LEU A 614 14.59 15.95 -12.40
CA LEU A 614 15.02 14.64 -12.90
C LEU A 614 14.59 14.39 -14.35
N VAL A 615 13.36 14.79 -14.69
CA VAL A 615 12.85 14.69 -16.07
C VAL A 615 13.64 15.59 -17.03
N LEU A 616 13.91 16.84 -16.65
CA LEU A 616 14.74 17.76 -17.45
C LEU A 616 16.16 17.22 -17.66
N GLU A 617 16.73 16.55 -16.66
CA GLU A 617 18.06 15.90 -16.72
C GLU A 617 18.04 14.56 -17.49
N LYS A 618 16.89 14.14 -18.03
CA LYS A 618 16.67 12.82 -18.66
C LYS A 618 17.01 11.62 -17.75
N LYS A 619 16.91 11.82 -16.44
CA LYS A 619 16.97 10.75 -15.43
C LYS A 619 15.58 10.19 -15.22
N LEU A 620 15.15 9.34 -16.15
CA LEU A 620 13.78 8.85 -16.25
C LEU A 620 13.55 7.52 -15.55
N GLY A 621 14.46 7.06 -14.68
CA GLY A 621 14.37 5.81 -13.95
C GLY A 621 15.02 4.64 -14.69
N LYS A 622 14.42 3.45 -14.60
CA LYS A 622 14.98 2.19 -15.08
C LYS A 622 15.36 2.24 -16.57
N LYS A 623 14.55 2.91 -17.40
CA LYS A 623 14.75 2.99 -18.85
C LYS A 623 15.97 3.82 -19.28
N THR A 624 16.49 4.67 -18.40
CA THR A 624 17.70 5.49 -18.63
C THR A 624 18.84 5.11 -17.70
N GLY A 625 18.68 4.08 -16.86
CA GLY A 625 19.68 3.64 -15.87
C GLY A 625 19.75 4.50 -14.59
N GLU A 626 19.01 5.60 -14.52
CA GLU A 626 19.00 6.51 -13.37
C GLU A 626 17.69 7.31 -13.32
N GLY A 627 17.13 7.44 -12.12
CA GLY A 627 15.97 8.26 -11.75
C GLY A 627 16.11 8.71 -10.30
N PHE A 628 15.15 8.35 -9.43
CA PHE A 628 15.34 8.45 -7.98
C PHE A 628 16.39 7.46 -7.47
N PHE A 629 16.53 6.32 -8.15
CA PHE A 629 17.61 5.36 -7.92
C PHE A 629 18.52 5.23 -9.13
N LYS A 630 19.74 4.75 -8.89
CA LYS A 630 20.59 4.20 -9.96
C LYS A 630 20.15 2.77 -10.24
N TRP A 631 20.20 2.35 -11.49
CA TRP A 631 19.77 1.02 -11.92
C TRP A 631 20.93 0.26 -12.54
N GLU A 632 21.26 -0.90 -11.97
CA GLU A 632 22.27 -1.82 -12.49
C GLU A 632 21.66 -3.22 -12.65
N ASN A 633 21.89 -3.85 -13.80
CA ASN A 633 21.35 -5.17 -14.14
C ASN A 633 19.82 -5.30 -13.90
N GLY A 634 19.09 -4.21 -14.11
CA GLY A 634 17.63 -4.17 -13.95
C GLY A 634 17.12 -4.01 -12.51
N ASN A 635 18.01 -3.83 -11.53
CA ASN A 635 17.69 -3.65 -10.11
C ASN A 635 18.09 -2.24 -9.61
N PRO A 636 17.31 -1.64 -8.70
CA PRO A 636 17.64 -0.33 -8.13
C PRO A 636 18.71 -0.46 -7.03
N ILE A 637 19.67 0.46 -7.03
CA ILE A 637 20.67 0.61 -5.97
C ILE A 637 20.11 1.57 -4.92
N LYS A 638 19.52 1.00 -3.86
CA LYS A 638 19.00 1.74 -2.71
C LYS A 638 20.13 1.93 -1.71
N LYS A 639 20.59 3.17 -1.53
CA LYS A 639 21.65 3.54 -0.58
C LYS A 639 21.08 4.21 0.65
#